data_AF-Q751K1-F1
#
_entry.id   AF-Q751K1-F1
#
_cell.length_a   1.000
_cell.length_b   1.000
_cell.length_c   1.000
_cell.angle_alpha   90.00
_cell.angle_beta   90.00
_cell.angle_gamma   90.00
#
_symmetry.space_group_name_H-M   'P 1'
#
loop_
_entity.id
_entity.type
_entity.pdbx_description
1 polymer ?
#
loop_
_entity_poly.entity_id
_entity_poly.type
_entity_poly.pdbx_seq_one_letter_code
_entity_poly.pdbx_strand_id
1 'polypeptide(L)'
;MKVRILWRRLAAAVAAASLALVLLCGHSIWQRWSRPPQPSAYTRGERVQLLVDNIWTDREVWGYYETLFTCPPPAEARAIYGSLGQVFRREMPWESNYVLHVRAETQCQPLCMRELRPDSHRRLIQMIRDGAQVRWTLDGLPAATTYPDRQSSYRYEAGFKLGEVDAETGHVRLHNHVMLVVRYRILDDGRYVIVGFEAYPRSVAGEGCTGGQTEYEHFWLNPDAQAMIMVPFTYAVYWRYQSAVKWNERWRLYSDLQQLTGIVQSPGSLVLSRGLFAAMVGTLVLGMASAYLNKRCPATMHTLVTLLQEDMVGSEFFHGLVGAGLQTMSLAAAYALVECENDKAHGVTHVTIVLAATICALGAYLAAFYGVWTWATTQSVVVHRYIKRSVICGSAIPILLFVTAAIVHLIVMLSDRTRGIPFATELAVLALYIPASAILSVFGGFTAFSILRTREDRVALLDSKGKWASATSEQKTTNENSTGRSRLTRIASVLYSLLAGVPPFILAKSLVQATYSTVAVAKSALELDAFIFSALALQCLVVVEVCIGTMLAQIFWSQIFQITGCEYPKPRKGVLYSWRWKLFGVGGAAAWYLEAHAIHSIRHAYAHLGSPNIILAIFYATVLNIAYWLVFGAFGYLVCSGLMYSIQGRADIYRQH
;
A
#
# COMPACT_ATOMS: atom_id res chain seq x y z
N MET A 1 12.32 49.46 5.83
CA MET A 1 12.53 48.64 4.60
C MET A 1 13.77 47.74 4.69
N LYS A 2 14.95 48.26 5.06
CA LYS A 2 16.22 47.50 5.16
C LYS A 2 16.18 46.29 6.12
N VAL A 3 15.52 46.41 7.28
CA VAL A 3 15.37 45.30 8.25
C VAL A 3 14.55 44.13 7.68
N ARG A 4 13.47 44.38 6.94
CA ARG A 4 12.66 43.32 6.29
C ARG A 4 13.43 42.60 5.18
N ILE A 5 14.31 43.30 4.47
CA ILE A 5 15.18 42.70 3.43
C ILE A 5 16.27 41.84 4.10
N LEU A 6 16.83 42.31 5.22
CA LEU A 6 17.80 41.57 6.02
C LEU A 6 17.20 40.26 6.57
N TRP A 7 16.00 40.31 7.15
CA TRP A 7 15.29 39.12 7.64
C TRP A 7 14.94 38.13 6.53
N ARG A 8 14.60 38.60 5.32
CA ARG A 8 14.36 37.73 4.15
C ARG A 8 15.64 37.04 3.68
N ARG A 9 16.76 37.77 3.65
CA ARG A 9 18.07 37.19 3.30
C ARG A 9 18.57 36.22 4.37
N LEU A 10 18.35 36.53 5.64
CA LEU A 10 18.69 35.65 6.77
C LEU A 10 17.84 34.37 6.74
N ALA A 11 16.52 34.49 6.53
CA ALA A 11 15.64 33.34 6.39
C ALA A 11 15.98 32.47 5.17
N ALA A 12 16.35 33.09 4.04
CA ALA A 12 16.81 32.37 2.85
C ALA A 12 18.16 31.66 3.09
N ALA A 13 19.11 32.30 3.79
CA ALA A 13 20.39 31.71 4.15
C ALA A 13 20.23 30.56 5.14
N VAL A 14 19.36 30.71 6.15
CA VAL A 14 19.02 29.64 7.11
C VAL A 14 18.34 28.49 6.39
N ALA A 15 17.37 28.76 5.50
CA ALA A 15 16.71 27.74 4.70
C ALA A 15 17.70 26.97 3.80
N ALA A 16 18.63 27.69 3.14
CA ALA A 16 19.67 27.09 2.31
C ALA A 16 20.66 26.25 3.13
N ALA A 17 21.07 26.73 4.31
CA ALA A 17 21.95 26.00 5.21
C ALA A 17 21.25 24.74 5.78
N SER A 18 19.98 24.83 6.16
CA SER A 18 19.20 23.67 6.60
C SER A 18 18.96 22.68 5.47
N LEU A 19 18.75 23.14 4.23
CA LEU A 19 18.63 22.28 3.06
C LEU A 19 19.97 21.58 2.76
N ALA A 20 21.09 22.30 2.83
CA ALA A 20 22.42 21.73 2.65
C ALA A 20 22.75 20.69 3.74
N LEU A 21 22.38 20.95 5.00
CA LEU A 21 22.57 20.00 6.10
C LEU A 21 21.70 18.74 5.90
N VAL A 22 20.44 18.90 5.49
CA VAL A 22 19.55 17.78 5.14
C VAL A 22 20.10 16.99 3.95
N LEU A 23 20.67 17.66 2.95
CA LEU A 23 21.29 17.00 1.79
C LEU A 23 22.59 16.27 2.16
N LEU A 24 23.42 16.82 3.06
CA LEU A 24 24.66 16.20 3.52
C LEU A 24 24.41 15.00 4.44
N CYS A 25 23.54 15.15 5.45
CA CYS A 25 23.09 14.05 6.29
C CYS A 25 22.34 13.01 5.45
N GLY A 26 21.49 13.49 4.53
CA GLY A 26 20.82 12.68 3.52
C GLY A 26 21.79 11.87 2.68
N HIS A 27 22.92 12.44 2.23
CA HIS A 27 23.91 11.73 1.43
C HIS A 27 24.56 10.55 2.17
N SER A 28 24.87 10.72 3.46
CA SER A 28 25.46 9.63 4.27
C SER A 28 24.49 8.47 4.52
N ILE A 29 23.21 8.80 4.78
CA ILE A 29 22.14 7.81 4.95
C ILE A 29 21.76 7.20 3.60
N TRP A 30 21.80 7.98 2.52
CA TRP A 30 21.62 7.56 1.13
C TRP A 30 22.70 6.59 0.67
N GLN A 31 23.98 6.83 0.98
CA GLN A 31 25.08 5.89 0.72
C GLN A 31 24.90 4.56 1.46
N ARG A 32 24.23 4.56 2.61
CA ARG A 32 23.97 3.35 3.40
C ARG A 32 22.72 2.60 2.91
N TRP A 33 21.69 3.32 2.47
CA TRP A 33 20.41 2.76 2.01
C TRP A 33 20.41 2.33 0.53
N SER A 34 21.13 3.06 -0.33
CA SER A 34 21.23 2.76 -1.78
C SER A 34 22.34 1.76 -2.14
N ARG A 35 23.03 1.19 -1.15
CA ARG A 35 23.96 0.09 -1.43
C ARG A 35 23.13 -1.08 -1.94
N PRO A 36 23.43 -1.60 -3.16
CA PRO A 36 22.84 -2.86 -3.58
C PRO A 36 23.12 -3.90 -2.49
N PRO A 37 22.19 -4.85 -2.25
CA PRO A 37 22.43 -5.90 -1.27
C PRO A 37 23.79 -6.52 -1.60
N GLN A 38 24.72 -6.46 -0.64
CA GLN A 38 26.04 -7.03 -0.84
C GLN A 38 25.89 -8.55 -0.82
N PRO A 39 26.69 -9.28 -1.62
CA PRO A 39 26.73 -10.72 -1.51
C PRO A 39 27.11 -11.09 -0.07
N SER A 40 26.23 -11.84 0.61
CA SER A 40 26.58 -12.51 1.85
C SER A 40 27.73 -13.47 1.55
N ALA A 41 28.95 -13.01 1.82
CA ALA A 41 30.17 -13.73 1.53
C ALA A 41 30.57 -14.49 2.80
N TYR A 42 30.50 -15.81 2.71
CA TYR A 42 30.75 -16.68 3.84
C TYR A 42 32.17 -17.25 3.79
N THR A 43 32.69 -17.57 4.97
CA THR A 43 33.94 -18.31 5.15
C THR A 43 33.67 -19.81 5.30
N ARG A 44 34.68 -20.65 5.05
CA ARG A 44 34.54 -22.10 5.18
C ARG A 44 34.23 -22.46 6.64
N GLY A 45 33.23 -23.31 6.87
CA GLY A 45 32.80 -23.74 8.21
C GLY A 45 31.88 -22.74 8.93
N GLU A 46 31.66 -21.55 8.39
CA GLU A 46 30.70 -20.59 8.94
C GLU A 46 29.28 -21.15 8.93
N ARG A 47 28.49 -20.83 9.95
CA ARG A 47 27.10 -21.29 10.06
C ARG A 47 26.21 -20.45 9.14
N VAL A 48 25.42 -21.11 8.31
CA VAL A 48 24.40 -20.47 7.48
C VAL A 48 23.04 -20.68 8.13
N GLN A 49 22.29 -19.59 8.28
CA GLN A 49 20.97 -19.62 8.89
C GLN A 49 19.91 -20.05 7.86
N LEU A 50 19.25 -21.18 8.13
CA LEU A 50 18.04 -21.59 7.43
C LEU A 50 16.82 -21.05 8.19
N LEU A 51 15.91 -20.41 7.47
CA LEU A 51 14.63 -19.92 8.00
C LEU A 51 13.51 -20.83 7.54
N VAL A 52 12.66 -21.26 8.47
CA VAL A 52 11.41 -21.97 8.16
C VAL A 52 10.27 -20.96 8.22
N ASP A 53 9.38 -20.96 7.22
CA ASP A 53 8.33 -19.96 7.09
C ASP A 53 6.95 -20.58 7.31
N ASN A 54 6.22 -20.83 6.22
CA ASN A 54 4.84 -21.26 6.25
C ASN A 54 4.64 -22.55 5.45
N ILE A 55 3.50 -23.19 5.73
CA ILE A 55 2.95 -24.30 4.99
C ILE A 55 1.68 -23.76 4.33
N TRP A 56 1.56 -23.86 3.00
CA TRP A 56 0.37 -23.39 2.28
C TRP A 56 -0.25 -24.48 1.43
N THR A 57 -1.54 -24.32 1.22
CA THR A 57 -2.37 -25.00 0.23
C THR A 57 -3.02 -23.92 -0.64
N ASP A 58 -3.80 -24.30 -1.65
CA ASP A 58 -4.56 -23.35 -2.46
C ASP A 58 -5.58 -22.53 -1.65
N ARG A 59 -5.93 -22.98 -0.44
CA ARG A 59 -7.00 -22.41 0.40
C ARG A 59 -6.50 -21.76 1.69
N GLU A 60 -5.54 -22.39 2.35
CA GLU A 60 -5.11 -22.03 3.71
C GLU A 60 -3.59 -21.97 3.85
N VAL A 61 -3.12 -21.14 4.79
CA VAL A 61 -1.70 -20.93 5.13
C VAL A 61 -1.53 -21.04 6.64
N TRP A 62 -0.55 -21.83 7.08
CA TRP A 62 -0.21 -22.04 8.50
C TRP A 62 1.26 -21.74 8.75
N GLY A 63 1.62 -21.26 9.94
CA GLY A 63 3.02 -21.11 10.33
C GLY A 63 3.68 -22.47 10.53
N TYR A 64 4.91 -22.65 10.06
CA TYR A 64 5.61 -23.93 10.14
C TYR A 64 5.64 -24.48 11.58
N TYR A 65 5.99 -23.63 12.55
CA TYR A 65 6.04 -23.99 13.98
C TYR A 65 4.69 -23.92 14.72
N GLU A 66 3.66 -23.35 14.11
CA GLU A 66 2.30 -23.38 14.68
C GLU A 66 1.65 -24.76 14.49
N THR A 67 2.14 -25.53 13.51
CA THR A 67 1.64 -26.87 13.26
C THR A 67 2.13 -27.86 14.33
N LEU A 68 1.23 -28.69 14.83
CA LEU A 68 1.55 -29.65 15.88
C LEU A 68 2.28 -30.91 15.36
N PHE A 69 2.61 -30.99 14.08
CA PHE A 69 3.26 -32.14 13.47
C PHE A 69 4.70 -31.89 13.02
N THR A 70 5.19 -30.64 13.05
CA THR A 70 6.59 -30.31 12.80
C THR A 70 7.42 -30.37 14.10
N CYS A 71 8.74 -30.38 13.97
CA CYS A 71 9.62 -30.24 15.13
C CYS A 71 9.40 -28.89 15.82
N PRO A 72 9.34 -28.84 17.16
CA PRO A 72 9.21 -27.59 17.89
C PRO A 72 10.43 -26.68 17.67
N PRO A 73 10.27 -25.35 17.70
CA PRO A 73 11.39 -24.42 17.58
C PRO A 73 12.36 -24.59 18.76
N PRO A 74 13.65 -24.25 18.57
CA PRO A 74 14.62 -24.25 19.67
C PRO A 74 14.24 -23.16 20.69
N ALA A 75 14.61 -23.34 21.96
CA ALA A 75 14.21 -22.44 23.05
C ALA A 75 14.59 -20.96 22.80
N GLU A 76 15.67 -20.72 22.05
CA GLU A 76 16.16 -19.38 21.73
C GLU A 76 15.71 -18.84 20.36
N ALA A 77 14.97 -19.62 19.56
CA ALA A 77 14.56 -19.19 18.23
C ALA A 77 13.63 -17.98 18.27
N ARG A 78 13.84 -17.09 17.30
CA ARG A 78 13.04 -15.88 17.12
C ARG A 78 12.42 -15.83 15.74
N ALA A 79 11.31 -15.11 15.64
CA ALA A 79 10.76 -14.72 14.35
C ALA A 79 11.63 -13.59 13.75
N ILE A 80 11.98 -13.74 12.47
CA ILE A 80 12.81 -12.79 11.72
C ILE A 80 11.98 -12.25 10.57
N TYR A 81 11.58 -10.98 10.65
CA TYR A 81 10.92 -10.27 9.55
C TYR A 81 11.91 -9.35 8.87
N GLY A 82 12.06 -9.46 7.54
CA GLY A 82 12.90 -8.61 6.71
C GLY A 82 12.20 -7.33 6.25
N SER A 83 10.87 -7.34 6.12
CA SER A 83 10.08 -6.14 5.77
C SER A 83 8.67 -6.19 6.35
N LEU A 84 8.00 -5.04 6.43
CA LEU A 84 6.59 -4.94 6.79
C LEU A 84 5.70 -5.68 5.76
N GLY A 85 6.12 -5.71 4.49
CA GLY A 85 5.48 -6.48 3.42
C GLY A 85 5.34 -7.97 3.75
N GLN A 86 6.35 -8.59 4.39
CA GLN A 86 6.29 -10.00 4.80
C GLN A 86 5.18 -10.27 5.83
N VAL A 87 4.99 -9.34 6.77
CA VAL A 87 3.89 -9.42 7.75
C VAL A 87 2.54 -9.38 7.03
N PHE A 88 2.38 -8.49 6.03
CA PHE A 88 1.15 -8.41 5.24
C PHE A 88 0.91 -9.64 4.35
N ARG A 89 1.98 -10.24 3.80
CA ARG A 89 1.93 -11.48 3.01
C ARG A 89 1.70 -12.74 3.84
N ARG A 90 1.59 -12.61 5.18
CA ARG A 90 1.48 -13.74 6.11
C ARG A 90 2.68 -14.69 6.01
N GLU A 91 3.84 -14.14 5.71
CA GLU A 91 5.10 -14.82 5.91
C GLU A 91 5.43 -14.75 7.41
N MET A 92 5.84 -15.87 7.96
CA MET A 92 6.27 -16.05 9.34
C MET A 92 7.64 -16.71 9.32
N PRO A 93 8.73 -16.01 8.95
CA PRO A 93 10.04 -16.62 8.94
C PRO A 93 10.54 -16.79 10.38
N TRP A 94 10.94 -18.01 10.73
CA TRP A 94 11.51 -18.36 12.02
C TRP A 94 12.89 -18.98 11.88
N GLU A 95 13.74 -18.70 12.86
CA GLU A 95 15.01 -19.40 13.00
C GLU A 95 14.77 -20.90 13.18
N SER A 96 15.48 -21.69 12.37
CA SER A 96 15.27 -23.13 12.34
C SER A 96 16.25 -23.93 13.21
N ASN A 97 15.87 -25.17 13.53
CA ASN A 97 16.72 -26.16 14.19
C ASN A 97 17.82 -26.73 13.28
N TYR A 98 17.75 -26.48 11.97
CA TYR A 98 18.68 -27.04 11.02
C TYR A 98 20.03 -26.32 11.13
N VAL A 99 21.09 -27.09 11.31
CA VAL A 99 22.46 -26.57 11.40
C VAL A 99 23.18 -26.85 10.09
N LEU A 100 23.50 -25.79 9.35
CA LEU A 100 24.24 -25.84 8.09
C LEU A 100 25.55 -25.08 8.25
N HIS A 101 26.65 -25.71 7.85
CA HIS A 101 27.97 -25.09 7.81
C HIS A 101 28.51 -25.08 6.39
N VAL A 102 29.12 -23.96 5.97
CA VAL A 102 29.64 -23.79 4.60
C VAL A 102 30.70 -24.84 4.30
N ARG A 103 30.50 -25.58 3.19
CA ARG A 103 31.38 -26.67 2.72
C ARG A 103 31.51 -27.83 3.71
N ALA A 104 30.59 -27.97 4.65
CA ALA A 104 30.46 -29.15 5.49
C ALA A 104 29.26 -29.97 4.98
N GLU A 105 29.55 -31.11 4.36
CA GLU A 105 28.50 -32.05 3.95
C GLU A 105 28.11 -32.93 5.13
N THR A 106 26.82 -33.22 5.24
CA THR A 106 26.32 -34.09 6.29
C THR A 106 25.28 -35.04 5.71
N GLN A 107 25.57 -36.33 5.75
CA GLN A 107 24.75 -37.33 5.06
C GLN A 107 23.50 -37.73 5.85
N CYS A 108 23.56 -37.66 7.19
CA CYS A 108 22.42 -37.94 8.04
C CYS A 108 22.54 -37.22 9.39
N GLN A 109 21.59 -36.35 9.69
CA GLN A 109 21.44 -35.74 11.00
C GLN A 109 20.02 -35.94 11.53
N PRO A 110 19.85 -36.48 12.75
CA PRO A 110 18.58 -36.45 13.42
C PRO A 110 18.25 -35.01 13.84
N LEU A 111 17.00 -34.61 13.60
CA LEU A 111 16.50 -33.28 13.97
C LEU A 111 15.69 -33.35 15.27
N CYS A 112 14.64 -34.17 15.28
CA CYS A 112 13.82 -34.41 16.47
C CYS A 112 12.99 -35.69 16.31
N MET A 113 12.47 -36.18 17.45
CA MET A 113 11.39 -37.18 17.49
C MET A 113 10.09 -36.46 17.82
N ARG A 114 9.11 -36.51 16.92
CA ARG A 114 7.85 -35.80 17.09
C ARG A 114 6.71 -36.74 17.46
N GLU A 115 6.05 -36.44 18.57
CA GLU A 115 4.80 -37.08 18.97
C GLU A 115 3.61 -36.53 18.17
N LEU A 116 2.94 -37.40 17.41
CA LEU A 116 1.69 -37.10 16.73
C LEU A 116 0.50 -37.66 17.51
N ARG A 117 -0.36 -36.76 17.99
CA ARG A 117 -1.67 -37.10 18.56
C ARG A 117 -2.65 -37.49 17.45
N PRO A 118 -3.68 -38.31 17.73
CA PRO A 118 -4.66 -38.74 16.73
C PRO A 118 -5.32 -37.59 15.95
N ASP A 119 -5.68 -36.48 16.62
CA ASP A 119 -6.30 -35.33 15.95
C ASP A 119 -5.32 -34.61 15.01
N SER A 120 -4.08 -34.39 15.45
CA SER A 120 -3.01 -33.79 14.64
C SER A 120 -2.64 -34.68 13.45
N HIS A 121 -2.70 -36.00 13.64
CA HIS A 121 -2.45 -36.98 12.60
C HIS A 121 -3.51 -36.93 11.48
N ARG A 122 -4.80 -36.90 11.83
CA ARG A 122 -5.88 -36.71 10.84
C ARG A 122 -5.77 -35.39 10.10
N ARG A 123 -5.46 -34.30 10.83
CA ARG A 123 -5.23 -32.97 10.24
C ARG A 123 -4.07 -32.99 9.24
N LEU A 124 -2.96 -33.66 9.58
CA LEU A 124 -1.80 -33.81 8.70
C LEU A 124 -2.16 -34.57 7.42
N ILE A 125 -2.90 -35.68 7.53
CA ILE A 125 -3.36 -36.47 6.37
C ILE A 125 -4.20 -35.60 5.43
N GLN A 126 -5.13 -34.82 5.98
CA GLN A 126 -5.96 -33.91 5.20
C GLN A 126 -5.12 -32.84 4.49
N MET A 127 -4.17 -32.23 5.19
CA MET A 127 -3.26 -31.23 4.60
C MET A 127 -2.42 -31.80 3.44
N ILE A 128 -1.91 -33.02 3.58
CA ILE A 128 -1.15 -33.67 2.50
C ILE A 128 -2.05 -33.95 1.29
N ARG A 129 -3.29 -34.40 1.51
CA ARG A 129 -4.28 -34.61 0.45
C ARG A 129 -4.66 -33.32 -0.27
N ASP A 130 -4.71 -32.21 0.46
CA ASP A 130 -4.97 -30.87 -0.08
C ASP A 130 -3.74 -30.26 -0.79
N GLY A 131 -2.66 -31.01 -0.94
CA GLY A 131 -1.47 -30.59 -1.69
C GLY A 131 -0.56 -29.61 -0.95
N ALA A 132 -0.47 -29.72 0.39
CA ALA A 132 0.33 -28.80 1.20
C ALA A 132 1.81 -28.73 0.77
N GLN A 133 2.30 -27.51 0.60
CA GLN A 133 3.68 -27.16 0.25
C GLN A 133 4.34 -26.41 1.42
N VAL A 134 5.66 -26.59 1.57
CA VAL A 134 6.47 -26.02 2.65
C VAL A 134 7.46 -25.00 2.08
N ARG A 135 7.63 -23.85 2.74
CA ARG A 135 8.51 -22.75 2.31
C ARG A 135 9.54 -22.54 3.36
N TRP A 136 10.77 -22.76 2.95
CA TRP A 136 11.95 -22.39 3.71
C TRP A 136 12.77 -21.42 2.88
N THR A 137 13.59 -20.63 3.56
CA THR A 137 14.42 -19.61 2.92
C THR A 137 15.84 -19.68 3.48
N LEU A 138 16.83 -19.61 2.60
CA LEU A 138 18.24 -19.64 2.95
C LEU A 138 18.98 -18.54 2.19
N ASP A 139 19.65 -17.63 2.91
CA ASP A 139 20.30 -16.45 2.33
C ASP A 139 19.39 -15.62 1.39
N GLY A 140 18.10 -15.56 1.75
CA GLY A 140 17.05 -14.90 0.98
C GLY A 140 16.46 -15.74 -0.16
N LEU A 141 17.05 -16.89 -0.53
CA LEU A 141 16.52 -17.76 -1.59
C LEU A 141 15.50 -18.76 -1.05
N PRO A 142 14.36 -18.98 -1.73
CA PRO A 142 13.43 -20.03 -1.33
C PRO A 142 14.05 -21.41 -1.60
N ALA A 143 13.73 -22.37 -0.73
CA ALA A 143 13.94 -23.77 -1.02
C ALA A 143 13.17 -24.12 -2.29
N ALA A 144 13.80 -24.81 -3.23
CA ALA A 144 13.14 -25.25 -4.44
C ALA A 144 13.26 -26.75 -4.70
N THR A 145 12.19 -27.30 -5.27
CA THR A 145 12.21 -28.62 -5.89
C THR A 145 12.61 -28.47 -7.35
N THR A 146 13.53 -29.28 -7.85
CA THR A 146 13.94 -29.23 -9.26
C THR A 146 13.26 -30.32 -10.08
N TYR A 147 12.78 -29.96 -11.26
CA TYR A 147 12.24 -30.90 -12.24
C TYR A 147 13.08 -30.90 -13.51
N PRO A 148 13.31 -32.04 -14.18
CA PRO A 148 14.00 -32.05 -15.46
C PRO A 148 13.19 -31.27 -16.50
N ASP A 149 13.82 -30.30 -17.17
CA ASP A 149 13.19 -29.49 -18.22
C ASP A 149 13.92 -29.66 -19.56
N ARG A 150 13.16 -29.62 -20.66
CA ARG A 150 13.66 -29.79 -22.03
C ARG A 150 14.50 -28.59 -22.50
N GLN A 151 14.30 -27.40 -21.93
CA GLN A 151 14.98 -26.16 -22.36
C GLN A 151 16.16 -25.75 -21.45
N SER A 152 16.06 -25.93 -20.14
CA SER A 152 16.99 -25.37 -19.14
C SER A 152 17.74 -26.41 -18.32
N SER A 153 17.74 -27.69 -18.72
CA SER A 153 18.28 -28.83 -17.95
C SER A 153 17.44 -29.13 -16.69
N TYR A 154 17.12 -28.13 -15.87
CA TYR A 154 16.26 -28.23 -14.69
C TYR A 154 15.40 -26.97 -14.47
N ARG A 155 14.15 -27.14 -14.04
CA ARG A 155 13.21 -26.10 -13.61
C ARG A 155 13.10 -26.06 -12.10
N TYR A 156 13.17 -24.89 -11.48
CA TYR A 156 13.02 -24.71 -10.03
C TYR A 156 11.59 -24.28 -9.70
N GLU A 157 10.94 -25.04 -8.82
CA GLU A 157 9.66 -24.66 -8.21
C GLU A 157 9.87 -24.36 -6.72
N ALA A 158 9.40 -23.21 -6.24
CA ALA A 158 9.62 -22.78 -4.87
C ALA A 158 8.70 -23.56 -3.93
N GLY A 159 9.30 -24.00 -2.84
CA GLY A 159 8.72 -24.93 -1.89
C GLY A 159 8.94 -26.38 -2.29
N PHE A 160 8.47 -27.24 -1.39
CA PHE A 160 8.45 -28.68 -1.58
C PHE A 160 7.25 -29.27 -0.85
N LYS A 161 6.74 -30.40 -1.32
CA LYS A 161 5.55 -31.03 -0.75
C LYS A 161 5.80 -31.46 0.70
N LEU A 162 4.81 -31.30 1.57
CA LEU A 162 4.88 -31.82 2.95
C LEU A 162 4.81 -33.35 3.00
N GLY A 163 4.16 -33.95 2.01
CA GLY A 163 4.01 -35.40 1.86
C GLY A 163 3.39 -35.71 0.51
N GLU A 164 3.10 -36.98 0.28
CA GLU A 164 2.53 -37.43 -0.98
C GLU A 164 1.44 -38.46 -0.76
N VAL A 165 0.49 -38.50 -1.69
CA VAL A 165 -0.56 -39.52 -1.73
C VAL A 165 -0.14 -40.52 -2.80
N ASP A 166 -0.07 -41.79 -2.42
CA ASP A 166 0.21 -42.85 -3.36
C ASP A 166 -0.98 -43.03 -4.32
N ALA A 167 -0.70 -43.04 -5.62
CA ALA A 167 -1.74 -43.03 -6.66
C ALA A 167 -2.47 -44.36 -6.76
N GLU A 168 -1.80 -45.46 -6.40
CA GLU A 168 -2.35 -46.82 -6.52
C GLU A 168 -3.16 -47.22 -5.28
N THR A 169 -2.61 -47.00 -4.09
CA THR A 169 -3.24 -47.43 -2.84
C THR A 169 -4.09 -46.34 -2.16
N GLY A 170 -3.90 -45.06 -2.52
CA GLY A 170 -4.52 -43.93 -1.83
C GLY A 170 -3.97 -43.70 -0.41
N HIS A 171 -2.94 -44.43 0.00
CA HIS A 171 -2.26 -44.22 1.28
C HIS A 171 -1.42 -42.95 1.25
N VAL A 172 -1.29 -42.32 2.41
CA VAL A 172 -0.60 -41.03 2.54
C VAL A 172 0.75 -41.26 3.21
N ARG A 173 1.82 -40.71 2.64
CA ARG A 173 3.17 -40.76 3.19
C ARG A 173 3.66 -39.37 3.57
N LEU A 174 4.27 -39.26 4.76
CA LEU A 174 4.85 -38.00 5.25
C LEU A 174 6.29 -37.86 4.78
N HIS A 175 6.69 -36.66 4.36
CA HIS A 175 8.11 -36.38 4.14
C HIS A 175 8.78 -35.93 5.45
N ASN A 176 9.41 -36.89 6.12
CA ASN A 176 10.11 -36.70 7.39
C ASN A 176 11.64 -36.61 7.24
N HIS A 177 12.18 -36.89 6.05
CA HIS A 177 13.58 -36.67 5.71
C HIS A 177 13.70 -35.60 4.62
N VAL A 178 14.58 -34.61 4.79
CA VAL A 178 14.82 -33.59 3.77
C VAL A 178 16.30 -33.50 3.41
N MET A 179 16.62 -33.67 2.13
CA MET A 179 17.97 -33.45 1.62
C MET A 179 18.08 -32.01 1.12
N LEU A 180 18.96 -31.23 1.73
CA LEU A 180 19.23 -29.85 1.41
C LEU A 180 20.46 -29.77 0.50
N VAL A 181 20.30 -29.21 -0.69
CA VAL A 181 21.41 -28.99 -1.62
C VAL A 181 21.64 -27.49 -1.77
N VAL A 182 22.78 -27.03 -1.25
CA VAL A 182 23.18 -25.62 -1.33
C VAL A 182 24.16 -25.47 -2.49
N ARG A 183 23.75 -24.71 -3.52
CA ARG A 183 24.62 -24.35 -4.63
C ARG A 183 25.40 -23.10 -4.31
N TYR A 184 26.72 -23.16 -4.52
CA TYR A 184 27.61 -22.06 -4.18
C TYR A 184 28.61 -21.76 -5.28
N ARG A 185 29.11 -20.53 -5.26
CA ARG A 185 30.22 -20.05 -6.09
C ARG A 185 31.34 -19.55 -5.18
N ILE A 186 32.58 -19.64 -5.66
CA ILE A 186 33.76 -19.10 -5.00
C ILE A 186 34.08 -17.76 -5.68
N LEU A 187 34.30 -16.72 -4.88
CA LEU A 187 34.76 -15.40 -5.34
C LEU A 187 36.28 -15.39 -5.52
N ASP A 188 36.79 -14.38 -6.23
CA ASP A 188 38.23 -14.21 -6.48
C ASP A 188 39.05 -14.04 -5.19
N ASP A 189 38.40 -13.60 -4.11
CA ASP A 189 38.98 -13.47 -2.77
C ASP A 189 38.91 -14.76 -1.91
N GLY A 190 38.45 -15.87 -2.49
CA GLY A 190 38.34 -17.17 -1.82
C GLY A 190 37.11 -17.34 -0.91
N ARG A 191 36.22 -16.34 -0.84
CA ARG A 191 34.96 -16.45 -0.08
C ARG A 191 33.87 -17.18 -0.87
N TYR A 192 32.89 -17.72 -0.15
CA TYR A 192 31.80 -18.50 -0.72
C TYR A 192 30.51 -17.68 -0.77
N VAL A 193 29.79 -17.74 -1.90
CA VAL A 193 28.49 -17.09 -2.05
C VAL A 193 27.45 -18.09 -2.50
N ILE A 194 26.26 -17.99 -1.93
CA ILE A 194 25.16 -18.91 -2.19
C ILE A 194 24.37 -18.43 -3.41
N VAL A 195 24.25 -19.32 -4.40
CA VAL A 195 23.64 -19.02 -5.71
C VAL A 195 22.42 -19.87 -6.01
N GLY A 196 22.09 -20.84 -5.16
CA GLY A 196 20.89 -21.67 -5.30
C GLY A 196 20.66 -22.51 -4.06
N PHE A 197 19.40 -22.82 -3.79
CA PHE A 197 18.97 -23.63 -2.66
C PHE A 197 17.87 -24.59 -3.08
N GLU A 198 18.13 -25.88 -2.95
CA GLU A 198 17.23 -26.95 -3.32
C GLU A 198 16.89 -27.81 -2.11
N ALA A 199 15.66 -28.33 -2.09
CA ALA A 199 15.18 -29.26 -1.08
C ALA A 199 14.53 -30.46 -1.76
N TYR A 200 15.01 -31.65 -1.42
CA TYR A 200 14.47 -32.92 -1.91
C TYR A 200 13.88 -33.70 -0.73
N PRO A 201 12.56 -33.64 -0.53
CA PRO A 201 11.90 -34.33 0.56
C PRO A 201 11.76 -35.84 0.27
N ARG A 202 11.82 -36.66 1.32
CA ARG A 202 11.66 -38.13 1.27
C ARG A 202 10.88 -38.63 2.49
N SER A 203 10.19 -39.75 2.31
CA SER A 203 9.46 -40.46 3.37
C SER A 203 10.20 -41.71 3.80
N VAL A 204 10.71 -41.75 5.03
CA VAL A 204 11.59 -42.82 5.54
C VAL A 204 11.03 -43.39 6.84
N ALA A 205 10.76 -44.69 6.90
CA ALA A 205 10.17 -45.34 8.07
C ALA A 205 11.13 -45.47 9.27
N GLY A 206 12.43 -45.62 9.01
CA GLY A 206 13.46 -45.82 10.05
C GLY A 206 14.06 -44.52 10.61
N GLU A 207 14.83 -44.66 11.70
CA GLU A 207 15.60 -43.55 12.31
C GLU A 207 16.85 -43.17 11.50
N GLY A 208 17.27 -44.00 10.53
CA GLY A 208 18.42 -43.78 9.66
C GLY A 208 18.06 -43.07 8.35
N CYS A 209 19.01 -42.31 7.79
CA CYS A 209 18.84 -41.71 6.48
C CYS A 209 19.17 -42.72 5.38
N THR A 210 18.36 -42.75 4.33
CA THR A 210 18.50 -43.70 3.22
C THR A 210 19.65 -43.33 2.27
N GLY A 211 20.28 -42.17 2.47
CA GLY A 211 21.38 -41.68 1.65
C GLY A 211 21.00 -41.67 0.16
N GLY A 212 21.88 -42.20 -0.69
CA GLY A 212 21.64 -42.35 -2.12
C GLY A 212 20.75 -43.54 -2.52
N GLN A 213 20.25 -44.34 -1.57
CA GLN A 213 19.45 -45.52 -1.91
C GLN A 213 18.08 -45.13 -2.49
N THR A 214 17.66 -45.87 -3.51
CA THR A 214 16.39 -45.67 -4.22
C THR A 214 15.25 -46.51 -3.65
N GLU A 215 15.58 -47.64 -3.00
CA GLU A 215 14.62 -48.54 -2.37
C GLU A 215 14.75 -48.45 -0.85
N TYR A 216 13.68 -48.04 -0.18
CA TYR A 216 13.60 -47.95 1.26
C TYR A 216 12.13 -47.93 1.69
N GLU A 217 11.87 -48.32 2.93
CA GLU A 217 10.52 -48.34 3.48
C GLU A 217 10.02 -46.91 3.75
N HIS A 218 8.81 -46.61 3.27
CA HIS A 218 8.17 -45.31 3.43
C HIS A 218 7.44 -45.19 4.78
N PHE A 219 7.42 -43.98 5.32
CA PHE A 219 6.64 -43.68 6.52
C PHE A 219 5.18 -43.40 6.16
N TRP A 220 4.34 -44.42 6.31
CA TRP A 220 2.91 -44.35 6.02
C TRP A 220 2.10 -43.79 7.18
N LEU A 221 1.17 -42.91 6.86
CA LEU A 221 0.20 -42.34 7.81
C LEU A 221 -1.09 -43.16 7.77
N ASN A 222 -1.55 -43.63 8.93
CA ASN A 222 -2.79 -44.40 9.07
C ASN A 222 -3.95 -43.53 9.61
N PRO A 223 -4.99 -43.22 8.82
CA PRO A 223 -6.11 -42.38 9.27
C PRO A 223 -6.85 -42.91 10.51
N ASP A 224 -6.80 -44.23 10.74
CA ASP A 224 -7.49 -44.91 11.83
C ASP A 224 -6.62 -45.07 13.09
N ALA A 225 -5.42 -44.49 13.12
CA ALA A 225 -4.55 -44.56 14.28
C ALA A 225 -5.20 -43.89 15.51
N GLN A 226 -5.50 -44.70 16.52
CA GLN A 226 -6.06 -44.24 17.81
C GLN A 226 -4.97 -43.94 18.85
N ALA A 227 -3.77 -44.49 18.65
CA ALA A 227 -2.62 -44.27 19.52
C ALA A 227 -1.74 -43.12 19.01
N MET A 228 -0.88 -42.59 19.90
CA MET A 228 0.14 -41.63 19.49
C MET A 228 1.22 -42.30 18.64
N ILE A 229 1.68 -41.62 17.60
CA ILE A 229 2.72 -42.11 16.69
C ILE A 229 3.97 -41.24 16.87
N MET A 230 5.14 -41.88 16.90
CA MET A 230 6.44 -41.18 16.90
C MET A 230 6.96 -41.04 15.48
N VAL A 231 7.29 -39.81 15.08
CA VAL A 231 7.86 -39.52 13.76
C VAL A 231 9.30 -39.05 13.92
N PRO A 232 10.29 -39.81 13.40
CA PRO A 232 11.66 -39.34 13.33
C PRO A 232 11.82 -38.33 12.20
N PHE A 233 12.26 -37.12 12.51
CA PHE A 233 12.65 -36.13 11.51
C PHE A 233 14.16 -36.11 11.36
N THR A 234 14.64 -36.18 10.12
CA THR A 234 16.07 -36.20 9.80
C THR A 234 16.37 -35.31 8.59
N TYR A 235 17.63 -34.95 8.40
CA TYR A 235 18.05 -34.16 7.25
C TYR A 235 19.46 -34.50 6.78
N ALA A 236 19.75 -34.13 5.54
CA ALA A 236 21.08 -34.19 4.94
C ALA A 236 21.42 -32.86 4.29
N VAL A 237 22.69 -32.51 4.22
CA VAL A 237 23.19 -31.26 3.64
C VAL A 237 24.31 -31.56 2.65
N TYR A 238 24.16 -31.08 1.43
CA TYR A 238 25.13 -31.22 0.37
C TYR A 238 25.50 -29.86 -0.20
N TRP A 239 26.78 -29.66 -0.48
CA TRP A 239 27.28 -28.44 -1.09
C TRP A 239 27.73 -28.74 -2.52
N ARG A 240 27.19 -27.99 -3.49
CA ARG A 240 27.50 -28.20 -4.91
C ARG A 240 28.04 -26.92 -5.54
N TYR A 241 29.21 -27.02 -6.16
CA TYR A 241 29.84 -25.89 -6.82
C TYR A 241 29.14 -25.57 -8.14
N GLN A 242 28.86 -24.29 -8.38
CA GLN A 242 28.23 -23.80 -9.60
C GLN A 242 28.93 -22.52 -10.09
N SER A 243 29.67 -22.61 -11.20
CA SER A 243 30.42 -21.49 -11.77
C SER A 243 29.61 -20.63 -12.75
N ALA A 244 28.60 -21.21 -13.40
CA ALA A 244 27.83 -20.54 -14.45
C ALA A 244 26.96 -19.38 -13.94
N VAL A 245 26.49 -19.46 -12.69
CA VAL A 245 25.56 -18.49 -12.11
C VAL A 245 26.33 -17.45 -11.29
N LYS A 246 26.11 -16.17 -11.55
CA LYS A 246 26.63 -15.07 -10.73
C LYS A 246 25.66 -14.79 -9.59
N TRP A 247 26.16 -14.24 -8.48
CA TRP A 247 25.32 -13.97 -7.31
C TRP A 247 24.16 -13.00 -7.62
N ASN A 248 24.38 -11.96 -8.42
CA ASN A 248 23.32 -11.03 -8.85
C ASN A 248 22.26 -11.66 -9.78
N GLU A 249 22.56 -12.82 -10.37
CA GLU A 249 21.69 -13.54 -11.31
C GLU A 249 21.01 -14.77 -10.69
N ARG A 250 21.29 -15.07 -9.41
CA ARG A 250 20.84 -16.28 -8.71
C ARG A 250 19.33 -16.51 -8.73
N TRP A 251 18.56 -15.43 -8.75
CA TRP A 251 17.09 -15.46 -8.80
C TRP A 251 16.51 -15.87 -10.16
N ARG A 252 17.29 -15.82 -11.24
CA ARG A 252 16.84 -16.25 -12.58
C ARG A 252 16.47 -17.73 -12.63
N LEU A 253 17.04 -18.55 -11.76
CA LEU A 253 16.65 -19.97 -11.68
C LEU A 253 15.21 -20.15 -11.20
N TYR A 254 14.73 -19.20 -10.39
CA TYR A 254 13.41 -19.22 -9.76
C TYR A 254 12.35 -18.44 -10.55
N SER A 255 12.69 -17.79 -11.67
CA SER A 255 11.73 -16.95 -12.41
C SER A 255 10.67 -17.74 -13.19
N ASP A 256 10.89 -19.04 -13.45
CA ASP A 256 9.89 -19.90 -14.12
C ASP A 256 8.70 -20.27 -13.21
N LEU A 257 8.76 -19.99 -11.91
CA LEU A 257 7.62 -20.09 -10.98
C LEU A 257 6.38 -19.31 -11.43
N GLN A 258 6.57 -18.26 -12.23
CA GLN A 258 5.47 -17.43 -12.72
C GLN A 258 4.68 -18.06 -13.87
N GLN A 259 5.18 -19.17 -14.48
CA GLN A 259 4.53 -19.80 -15.64
C GLN A 259 3.46 -20.85 -15.28
N LEU A 260 3.38 -21.31 -14.01
CA LEU A 260 2.40 -22.31 -13.58
C LEU A 260 0.95 -21.79 -13.48
N THR A 261 0.72 -20.48 -13.65
CA THR A 261 -0.62 -19.97 -13.95
C THR A 261 -0.93 -20.21 -15.44
N GLY A 262 -1.24 -21.46 -15.78
CA GLY A 262 -1.59 -21.86 -17.14
C GLY A 262 -2.76 -21.04 -17.71
N ILE A 263 -2.52 -20.49 -18.89
CA ILE A 263 -3.49 -20.04 -19.91
C ILE A 263 -4.61 -19.11 -19.40
N VAL A 264 -4.48 -17.82 -19.69
CA VAL A 264 -5.53 -16.85 -20.12
C VAL A 264 -4.88 -15.46 -20.05
N GLN A 265 -5.26 -14.54 -20.94
CA GLN A 265 -4.97 -13.10 -20.86
C GLN A 265 -4.86 -12.66 -19.38
N SER A 266 -3.75 -12.05 -18.94
CA SER A 266 -3.53 -11.79 -17.51
C SER A 266 -4.82 -11.19 -16.90
N PRO A 267 -5.40 -11.79 -15.84
CA PRO A 267 -6.69 -11.36 -15.29
C PRO A 267 -6.74 -9.86 -15.03
N GLY A 268 -5.59 -9.26 -14.68
CA GLY A 268 -5.46 -7.81 -14.53
C GLY A 268 -5.66 -6.98 -15.80
N SER A 269 -5.20 -7.43 -16.97
CA SER A 269 -5.44 -6.72 -18.23
C SER A 269 -6.92 -6.69 -18.61
N LEU A 270 -7.67 -7.76 -18.26
CA LEU A 270 -9.12 -7.84 -18.44
C LEU A 270 -9.86 -6.89 -17.49
N VAL A 271 -9.41 -6.77 -16.24
CA VAL A 271 -10.01 -5.81 -15.29
C VAL A 271 -9.76 -4.37 -15.75
N LEU A 272 -8.54 -4.05 -16.18
CA LEU A 272 -8.20 -2.72 -16.71
C LEU A 272 -9.03 -2.36 -17.94
N SER A 273 -9.14 -3.26 -18.93
CA SER A 273 -9.91 -3.01 -20.15
C SER A 273 -11.41 -2.85 -19.89
N ARG A 274 -12.00 -3.72 -19.05
CA ARG A 274 -13.42 -3.60 -18.65
C ARG A 274 -13.69 -2.32 -17.87
N GLY A 275 -12.80 -1.94 -16.96
CA GLY A 275 -12.94 -0.70 -16.20
C GLY A 275 -12.77 0.56 -17.07
N LEU A 276 -11.82 0.56 -18.01
CA LEU A 276 -11.66 1.66 -18.98
C LEU A 276 -12.90 1.81 -19.87
N PHE A 277 -13.47 0.70 -20.33
CA PHE A 277 -14.72 0.74 -21.10
C PHE A 277 -15.87 1.34 -20.26
N ALA A 278 -16.01 0.91 -19.00
CA ALA A 278 -17.01 1.45 -18.09
C ALA A 278 -16.84 2.96 -17.85
N ALA A 279 -15.61 3.43 -17.67
CA ALA A 279 -15.29 4.85 -17.51
C ALA A 279 -15.55 5.66 -18.81
N MET A 280 -15.22 5.11 -19.97
CA MET A 280 -15.54 5.75 -21.26
C MET A 280 -17.06 5.90 -21.45
N VAL A 281 -17.85 4.88 -21.10
CA VAL A 281 -19.31 4.98 -21.10
C VAL A 281 -19.78 5.99 -20.05
N GLY A 282 -19.19 6.02 -18.86
CA GLY A 282 -19.49 7.00 -17.81
C GLY A 282 -19.26 8.44 -18.24
N THR A 283 -18.10 8.77 -18.80
CA THR A 283 -17.80 10.09 -19.37
C THR A 283 -18.75 10.46 -20.51
N LEU A 284 -19.12 9.52 -21.39
CA LEU A 284 -20.10 9.77 -22.45
C LEU A 284 -21.48 10.11 -21.87
N VAL A 285 -21.95 9.33 -20.88
CA VAL A 285 -23.23 9.57 -20.20
C VAL A 285 -23.22 10.90 -19.45
N LEU A 286 -22.14 11.24 -18.75
CA LEU A 286 -21.96 12.54 -18.10
C LEU A 286 -21.93 13.68 -19.12
N GLY A 287 -21.27 13.48 -20.26
CA GLY A 287 -21.27 14.41 -21.39
C GLY A 287 -22.68 14.65 -21.93
N MET A 288 -23.43 13.58 -22.20
CA MET A 288 -24.83 13.65 -22.64
C MET A 288 -25.72 14.32 -21.60
N ALA A 289 -25.57 13.95 -20.33
CA ALA A 289 -26.32 14.55 -19.22
C ALA A 289 -26.01 16.04 -19.08
N SER A 290 -24.74 16.45 -19.14
CA SER A 290 -24.35 17.86 -19.06
C SER A 290 -24.88 18.67 -20.25
N ALA A 291 -24.84 18.12 -21.48
CA ALA A 291 -25.40 18.76 -22.66
C ALA A 291 -26.93 18.88 -22.57
N TYR A 292 -27.60 17.84 -22.07
CA TYR A 292 -29.05 17.84 -21.83
C TYR A 292 -29.45 18.88 -20.78
N LEU A 293 -28.74 18.90 -19.65
CA LEU A 293 -28.93 19.87 -18.57
C LEU A 293 -28.73 21.31 -19.07
N ASN A 294 -27.66 21.56 -19.82
CA ASN A 294 -27.36 22.88 -20.38
C ASN A 294 -28.45 23.36 -21.36
N LYS A 295 -29.04 22.45 -22.15
CA LYS A 295 -30.16 22.79 -23.04
C LYS A 295 -31.46 23.10 -22.28
N ARG A 296 -31.78 22.33 -21.23
CA ARG A 296 -33.08 22.40 -20.54
C ARG A 296 -33.13 23.50 -19.48
N CYS A 297 -32.02 23.72 -18.78
CA CYS A 297 -31.85 24.77 -17.79
C CYS A 297 -30.44 25.35 -17.96
N PRO A 298 -30.24 26.42 -18.76
CA PRO A 298 -28.98 27.13 -18.75
C PRO A 298 -28.74 27.61 -17.32
N ALA A 299 -27.67 27.12 -16.69
CA ALA A 299 -27.38 27.43 -15.30
C ALA A 299 -27.31 28.95 -15.15
N THR A 300 -28.29 29.55 -14.46
CA THR A 300 -28.31 30.99 -14.29
C THR A 300 -27.09 31.37 -13.47
N MET A 301 -26.32 32.37 -13.91
CA MET A 301 -25.13 32.92 -13.23
C MET A 301 -25.39 33.09 -11.72
N HIS A 302 -26.60 33.50 -11.34
CA HIS A 302 -27.05 33.64 -9.95
C HIS A 302 -27.00 32.33 -9.14
N THR A 303 -27.36 31.19 -9.74
CA THR A 303 -27.34 29.87 -9.06
C THR A 303 -25.92 29.36 -8.84
N LEU A 304 -25.04 29.59 -9.82
CA LEU A 304 -23.63 29.25 -9.69
C LEU A 304 -22.97 30.14 -8.63
N VAL A 305 -23.25 31.44 -8.67
CA VAL A 305 -22.76 32.42 -7.70
C VAL A 305 -23.29 32.13 -6.30
N THR A 306 -24.56 31.78 -6.12
CA THR A 306 -25.11 31.38 -4.80
C THR A 306 -24.46 30.10 -4.27
N LEU A 307 -24.26 29.06 -5.09
CA LEU A 307 -23.51 27.86 -4.70
C LEU A 307 -22.06 28.17 -4.25
N LEU A 308 -21.44 29.20 -4.83
CA LEU A 308 -20.08 29.63 -4.52
C LEU A 308 -20.00 30.59 -3.33
N GLN A 309 -21.03 31.39 -3.11
CA GLN A 309 -21.06 32.50 -2.16
C GLN A 309 -21.69 32.10 -0.81
N GLU A 310 -22.50 31.04 -0.78
CA GLU A 310 -23.17 30.55 0.44
C GLU A 310 -22.23 29.98 1.52
N ASP A 311 -20.97 29.68 1.21
CA ASP A 311 -20.09 28.88 2.08
C ASP A 311 -18.67 29.45 2.29
N MET A 312 -18.52 30.77 2.31
CA MET A 312 -17.23 31.42 2.62
C MET A 312 -16.74 31.21 4.08
N VAL A 313 -17.54 30.61 4.96
CA VAL A 313 -17.08 30.21 6.31
C VAL A 313 -16.46 28.79 6.24
N GLY A 314 -15.29 28.70 5.61
CA GLY A 314 -14.53 27.46 5.54
C GLY A 314 -14.04 27.02 6.93
N SER A 315 -14.25 25.75 7.27
CA SER A 315 -13.60 25.16 8.45
C SER A 315 -12.09 25.04 8.18
N GLU A 316 -11.28 25.60 9.06
CA GLU A 316 -9.82 25.53 8.96
C GLU A 316 -9.29 24.09 8.86
N PHE A 317 -10.05 23.13 9.39
CA PHE A 317 -9.77 21.71 9.35
C PHE A 317 -9.89 21.12 7.94
N PHE A 318 -10.86 21.58 7.14
CA PHE A 318 -11.10 21.07 5.79
C PHE A 318 -9.92 21.30 4.85
N HIS A 319 -9.31 22.49 4.91
CA HIS A 319 -8.14 22.82 4.09
C HIS A 319 -6.92 21.96 4.46
N GLY A 320 -6.77 21.66 5.75
CA GLY A 320 -5.76 20.71 6.23
C GLY A 320 -5.97 19.30 5.70
N LEU A 321 -7.23 18.82 5.62
CA LEU A 321 -7.56 17.52 5.05
C LEU A 321 -7.24 17.42 3.56
N VAL A 322 -7.50 18.49 2.78
CA VAL A 322 -7.16 18.52 1.34
C VAL A 322 -5.64 18.44 1.15
N GLY A 323 -4.87 19.20 1.94
CA GLY A 323 -3.40 19.11 1.96
C GLY A 323 -2.92 17.71 2.36
N ALA A 324 -3.51 17.15 3.43
CA ALA A 324 -3.21 15.80 3.90
C ALA A 324 -3.47 14.73 2.84
N GLY A 325 -4.55 14.83 2.06
CA GLY A 325 -4.84 13.90 0.96
C GLY A 325 -3.80 13.94 -0.15
N LEU A 326 -3.40 15.14 -0.60
CA LEU A 326 -2.34 15.31 -1.60
C LEU A 326 -0.99 14.78 -1.10
N GLN A 327 -0.66 15.04 0.17
CA GLN A 327 0.56 14.56 0.79
C GLN A 327 0.57 13.03 0.88
N THR A 328 -0.54 12.44 1.31
CA THR A 328 -0.72 10.98 1.40
C THR A 328 -0.60 10.33 0.03
N MET A 329 -1.17 10.95 -1.03
CA MET A 329 -1.09 10.46 -2.40
C MET A 329 0.37 10.35 -2.89
N SER A 330 1.16 11.41 -2.66
CA SER A 330 2.58 11.42 -3.06
C SER A 330 3.41 10.39 -2.29
N LEU A 331 3.20 10.27 -0.98
CA LEU A 331 3.88 9.29 -0.14
C LEU A 331 3.53 7.85 -0.54
N ALA A 332 2.25 7.59 -0.82
CA ALA A 332 1.80 6.27 -1.27
C ALA A 332 2.40 5.90 -2.63
N ALA A 333 2.45 6.84 -3.59
CA ALA A 333 3.07 6.60 -4.90
C ALA A 333 4.59 6.36 -4.79
N ALA A 334 5.29 7.14 -3.96
CA ALA A 334 6.71 6.96 -3.69
C ALA A 334 7.01 5.63 -2.98
N TYR A 335 6.18 5.25 -2.00
CA TYR A 335 6.30 3.96 -1.31
C TYR A 335 6.07 2.78 -2.27
N ALA A 336 5.02 2.86 -3.11
CA ALA A 336 4.73 1.80 -4.07
C ALA A 336 5.90 1.55 -5.05
N LEU A 337 6.53 2.61 -5.56
CA LEU A 337 7.71 2.52 -6.42
C LEU A 337 8.88 1.79 -5.74
N VAL A 338 9.17 2.17 -4.49
CA VAL A 338 10.29 1.58 -3.75
C VAL A 338 10.00 0.12 -3.40
N GLU A 339 8.78 -0.19 -2.93
CA GLU A 339 8.42 -1.53 -2.49
C GLU A 339 8.34 -2.52 -3.67
N CYS A 340 7.86 -2.08 -4.84
CA CYS A 340 7.83 -2.94 -6.04
C CYS A 340 9.21 -3.34 -6.53
N GLU A 341 10.21 -2.46 -6.38
CA GLU A 341 11.61 -2.82 -6.62
C GLU A 341 12.24 -3.60 -5.47
N ASN A 342 11.86 -3.32 -4.22
CA ASN A 342 12.38 -4.03 -3.04
C ASN A 342 11.96 -5.50 -3.03
N ASP A 343 10.72 -5.81 -3.46
CA ASP A 343 10.25 -7.18 -3.66
C ASP A 343 10.99 -7.89 -4.81
N LYS A 344 11.70 -7.16 -5.68
CA LYS A 344 12.59 -7.75 -6.69
C LYS A 344 14.00 -7.75 -6.14
N ALA A 345 14.50 -8.95 -5.89
CA ALA A 345 15.77 -9.20 -5.20
C ALA A 345 17.06 -8.68 -5.89
N HIS A 346 16.96 -7.81 -6.89
CA HIS A 346 18.06 -7.02 -7.45
C HIS A 346 18.38 -5.75 -6.62
N GLY A 347 17.56 -5.43 -5.60
CA GLY A 347 17.71 -4.24 -4.79
C GLY A 347 17.19 -2.98 -5.47
N VAL A 348 16.94 -1.92 -4.69
CA VAL A 348 16.36 -0.67 -5.19
C VAL A 348 17.40 0.10 -6.03
N THR A 349 17.04 0.46 -7.26
CA THR A 349 17.93 1.20 -8.15
C THR A 349 18.02 2.68 -7.74
N HIS A 350 19.17 3.32 -7.96
CA HIS A 350 19.32 4.75 -7.66
C HIS A 350 18.29 5.64 -8.38
N VAL A 351 17.86 5.24 -9.59
CA VAL A 351 16.86 5.97 -10.38
C VAL A 351 15.51 6.00 -9.66
N THR A 352 15.06 4.85 -9.14
CA THR A 352 13.77 4.73 -8.44
C THR A 352 13.79 5.49 -7.12
N ILE A 353 14.92 5.52 -6.42
CA ILE A 353 15.09 6.34 -5.22
C ILE A 353 14.95 7.83 -5.53
N VAL A 354 15.63 8.32 -6.58
CA VAL A 354 15.54 9.73 -6.99
C VAL A 354 14.12 10.06 -7.42
N LEU A 355 13.47 9.18 -8.18
CA LEU A 355 12.08 9.35 -8.59
C LEU A 355 11.14 9.40 -7.37
N ALA A 356 11.25 8.48 -6.43
CA ALA A 356 10.46 8.48 -5.19
C ALA A 356 10.69 9.76 -4.37
N ALA A 357 11.95 10.21 -4.22
CA ALA A 357 12.29 11.43 -3.51
C ALA A 357 11.71 12.69 -4.18
N THR A 358 11.73 12.76 -5.52
CA THR A 358 11.14 13.87 -6.27
C THR A 358 9.61 13.89 -6.16
N ILE A 359 8.96 12.73 -6.18
CA ILE A 359 7.51 12.61 -5.95
C ILE A 359 7.14 13.09 -4.54
N CYS A 360 7.87 12.66 -3.51
CA CYS A 360 7.67 13.15 -2.13
C CYS A 360 7.85 14.66 -2.03
N ALA A 361 8.93 15.20 -2.62
CA ALA A 361 9.19 16.64 -2.59
C ALA A 361 8.08 17.46 -3.30
N LEU A 362 7.63 16.98 -4.46
CA LEU A 362 6.50 17.57 -5.19
C LEU A 362 5.21 17.49 -4.38
N GLY A 363 4.98 16.37 -3.68
CA GLY A 363 3.87 16.19 -2.76
C GLY A 363 3.79 17.26 -1.68
N ALA A 364 4.89 17.46 -0.94
CA ALA A 364 4.97 18.48 0.12
C ALA A 364 4.71 19.88 -0.41
N TYR A 365 5.25 20.20 -1.59
CA TYR A 365 5.00 21.46 -2.27
C TYR A 365 3.51 21.63 -2.66
N LEU A 366 2.91 20.64 -3.31
CA LEU A 366 1.52 20.70 -3.79
C LEU A 366 0.51 20.72 -2.64
N ALA A 367 0.75 19.94 -1.59
CA ALA A 367 -0.10 19.92 -0.39
C ALA A 367 -0.16 21.30 0.27
N ALA A 368 0.99 21.97 0.42
CA ALA A 368 1.04 23.32 0.95
C ALA A 368 0.45 24.36 -0.01
N PHE A 369 0.71 24.24 -1.31
CA PHE A 369 0.16 25.13 -2.34
C PHE A 369 -1.38 25.11 -2.33
N TYR A 370 -1.99 23.94 -2.50
CA TYR A 370 -3.44 23.80 -2.55
C TYR A 370 -4.10 24.03 -1.19
N GLY A 371 -3.43 23.68 -0.09
CA GLY A 371 -3.90 23.98 1.27
C GLY A 371 -4.02 25.50 1.50
N VAL A 372 -2.98 26.27 1.15
CA VAL A 372 -3.01 27.74 1.28
C VAL A 372 -3.93 28.37 0.24
N TRP A 373 -3.94 27.88 -1.00
CA TRP A 373 -4.80 28.37 -2.08
C TRP A 373 -6.27 28.31 -1.68
N THR A 374 -6.73 27.14 -1.24
CA THR A 374 -8.14 26.93 -0.90
C THR A 374 -8.56 27.67 0.38
N TRP A 375 -7.61 27.92 1.29
CA TRP A 375 -7.84 28.72 2.50
C TRP A 375 -7.94 30.22 2.18
N ALA A 376 -6.99 30.75 1.42
CA ALA A 376 -6.94 32.17 1.12
C ALA A 376 -8.06 32.63 0.17
N THR A 377 -8.71 31.71 -0.57
CA THR A 377 -9.95 32.03 -1.29
C THR A 377 -11.18 32.15 -0.38
N THR A 378 -11.10 31.76 0.90
CA THR A 378 -12.23 31.82 1.85
C THR A 378 -12.12 32.91 2.90
N GLN A 379 -10.90 33.39 3.21
CA GLN A 379 -10.68 34.39 4.24
C GLN A 379 -9.68 35.44 3.76
N SER A 380 -9.85 36.68 4.22
CA SER A 380 -8.93 37.79 3.96
C SER A 380 -7.49 37.43 4.33
N VAL A 381 -6.56 37.66 3.40
CA VAL A 381 -5.21 37.09 3.46
C VAL A 381 -4.31 37.87 4.43
N VAL A 382 -4.01 37.28 5.60
CA VAL A 382 -3.04 37.84 6.56
C VAL A 382 -1.67 37.15 6.42
N VAL A 383 -0.63 37.95 6.14
CA VAL A 383 0.75 37.48 5.85
C VAL A 383 1.34 36.56 6.92
N HIS A 384 1.05 36.77 8.22
CA HIS A 384 1.62 35.90 9.26
C HIS A 384 0.93 34.53 9.35
N ARG A 385 -0.31 34.40 8.85
CA ARG A 385 -1.10 33.16 8.98
C ARG A 385 -0.77 32.13 7.90
N TYR A 386 -0.29 32.54 6.72
CA TYR A 386 -0.02 31.58 5.63
C TYR A 386 1.14 30.62 5.96
N ILE A 387 2.19 31.07 6.65
CA ILE A 387 3.35 30.22 6.99
C ILE A 387 2.92 29.04 7.87
N LYS A 388 2.17 29.33 8.94
CA LYS A 388 1.62 28.30 9.83
C LYS A 388 0.76 27.30 9.06
N ARG A 389 -0.10 27.78 8.16
CA ARG A 389 -1.00 26.94 7.36
C ARG A 389 -0.23 26.07 6.37
N SER A 390 0.79 26.63 5.72
CA SER A 390 1.68 25.92 4.81
C SER A 390 2.29 24.69 5.45
N VAL A 391 2.92 24.89 6.62
CA VAL A 391 3.63 23.83 7.34
C VAL A 391 2.66 22.76 7.82
N ILE A 392 1.48 23.15 8.33
CA ILE A 392 0.45 22.16 8.74
C ILE A 392 0.01 21.31 7.53
N CYS A 393 -0.25 21.92 6.37
CA CYS A 393 -0.77 21.19 5.21
C CYS A 393 0.25 20.23 4.60
N GLY A 394 1.54 20.58 4.55
CA GLY A 394 2.56 19.74 3.92
C GLY A 394 3.36 18.83 4.85
N SER A 395 3.35 19.07 6.17
CA SER A 395 4.14 18.27 7.14
C SER A 395 3.31 17.47 8.15
N ALA A 396 1.99 17.65 8.24
CA ALA A 396 1.17 16.91 9.23
C ALA A 396 1.19 15.38 9.01
N ILE A 397 1.06 14.91 7.77
CA ILE A 397 1.06 13.46 7.47
C ILE A 397 2.42 12.81 7.74
N PRO A 398 3.57 13.35 7.28
CA PRO A 398 4.89 12.81 7.64
C PRO A 398 5.11 12.71 9.14
N ILE A 399 4.69 13.73 9.91
CA ILE A 399 4.80 13.74 11.37
C ILE A 399 3.90 12.66 11.98
N LEU A 400 2.66 12.54 11.51
CA LEU A 400 1.73 11.51 11.99
C LEU A 400 2.30 10.10 11.74
N LEU A 401 2.80 9.84 10.52
CA LEU A 401 3.42 8.56 10.15
C LEU A 401 4.62 8.25 11.02
N PHE A 402 5.50 9.23 11.26
CA PHE A 402 6.67 9.09 12.13
C PHE A 402 6.25 8.72 13.56
N VAL A 403 5.27 9.43 14.13
CA VAL A 403 4.77 9.14 15.49
C VAL A 403 4.16 7.75 15.55
N THR A 404 3.34 7.36 14.57
CA THR A 404 2.74 6.01 14.54
C THR A 404 3.81 4.92 14.39
N ALA A 405 4.80 5.11 13.52
CA ALA A 405 5.89 4.17 13.32
C ALA A 405 6.77 4.05 14.57
N ALA A 406 7.05 5.17 15.26
CA ALA A 406 7.79 5.17 16.52
C ALA A 406 7.04 4.41 17.63
N ILE A 407 5.72 4.59 17.73
CA ILE A 407 4.88 3.85 18.69
C ILE A 407 4.90 2.35 18.38
N VAL A 408 4.69 1.96 17.11
CA VAL A 408 4.75 0.55 16.70
C VAL A 408 6.13 -0.03 16.98
N HIS A 409 7.20 0.70 16.67
CA HIS A 409 8.56 0.29 16.96
C HIS A 409 8.78 0.04 18.46
N LEU A 410 8.29 0.96 19.31
CA LEU A 410 8.36 0.80 20.77
C LEU A 410 7.61 -0.45 21.25
N ILE A 411 6.40 -0.69 20.72
CA ILE A 411 5.58 -1.88 21.07
C ILE A 411 6.31 -3.16 20.66
N VAL A 412 6.87 -3.20 19.45
CA VAL A 412 7.60 -4.37 18.95
C VAL A 412 8.88 -4.62 19.75
N MET A 413 9.61 -3.57 20.11
CA MET A 413 10.80 -3.69 20.97
C MET A 413 10.45 -4.25 22.36
N LEU A 414 9.32 -3.84 22.94
CA LEU A 414 8.86 -4.35 24.23
C LEU A 414 8.38 -5.82 24.17
N SER A 415 8.16 -6.37 22.99
CA SER A 415 7.65 -7.74 22.82
C SER A 415 8.74 -8.83 22.94
N ASP A 416 10.04 -8.48 23.01
CA ASP A 416 11.25 -9.32 23.15
C ASP A 416 11.45 -10.49 22.15
N ARG A 417 10.40 -10.91 21.44
CA ARG A 417 10.34 -12.13 20.61
C ARG A 417 10.75 -11.94 19.15
N THR A 418 10.91 -10.70 18.69
CA THR A 418 11.21 -10.39 17.28
C THR A 418 12.55 -9.67 17.16
N ARG A 419 13.56 -10.35 16.61
CA ARG A 419 14.77 -9.70 16.07
C ARG A 419 14.51 -9.54 14.57
N GLY A 420 14.06 -8.39 14.10
CA GLY A 420 13.79 -8.33 12.67
C GLY A 420 13.46 -6.98 12.10
N ILE A 421 12.40 -6.32 12.57
CA ILE A 421 11.88 -5.20 11.78
C ILE A 421 12.85 -4.02 11.90
N PRO A 422 13.52 -3.60 10.80
CA PRO A 422 14.47 -2.49 10.82
C PRO A 422 13.71 -1.16 10.85
N PHE A 423 12.79 -0.97 11.79
CA PHE A 423 12.07 0.30 11.95
C PHE A 423 13.03 1.48 12.15
N ALA A 424 14.24 1.25 12.66
CA ALA A 424 15.23 2.30 12.84
C ALA A 424 15.61 3.00 11.52
N THR A 425 15.69 2.26 10.41
CA THR A 425 16.02 2.86 9.10
C THR A 425 14.82 3.57 8.51
N GLU A 426 13.62 2.99 8.58
CA GLU A 426 12.37 3.62 8.15
C GLU A 426 12.10 4.92 8.93
N LEU A 427 12.30 4.88 10.25
CA LEU A 427 12.15 6.01 11.15
C LEU A 427 13.20 7.10 10.86
N ALA A 428 14.44 6.72 10.53
CA ALA A 428 15.48 7.67 10.13
C ALA A 428 15.14 8.37 8.80
N VAL A 429 14.60 7.65 7.81
CA VAL A 429 14.17 8.24 6.54
C VAL A 429 13.02 9.22 6.76
N LEU A 430 12.02 8.84 7.56
CA LEU A 430 10.92 9.75 7.92
C LEU A 430 11.42 10.97 8.71
N ALA A 431 12.35 10.79 9.65
CA ALA A 431 12.95 11.90 10.41
C ALA A 431 13.67 12.90 9.50
N LEU A 432 14.39 12.43 8.48
CA LEU A 432 15.02 13.30 7.48
C LEU A 432 14.01 14.00 6.58
N TYR A 433 12.90 13.34 6.27
CA TYR A 433 11.87 13.89 5.39
C TYR A 433 11.06 15.01 6.05
N ILE A 434 10.82 14.96 7.36
CA ILE A 434 10.05 15.98 8.08
C ILE A 434 10.60 17.42 7.86
N PRO A 435 11.88 17.73 8.14
CA PRO A 435 12.42 19.08 7.92
C PRO A 435 12.43 19.47 6.43
N ALA A 436 12.74 18.53 5.53
CA ALA A 436 12.67 18.76 4.09
C ALA A 436 11.25 19.17 3.65
N SER A 437 10.24 18.43 4.12
CA SER A 437 8.83 18.70 3.85
C SER A 437 8.41 20.07 4.40
N ALA A 438 8.88 20.47 5.58
CA ALA A 438 8.55 21.76 6.18
C ALA A 438 9.09 22.93 5.35
N ILE A 439 10.34 22.84 4.87
CA ILE A 439 10.95 23.86 4.00
C ILE A 439 10.17 23.97 2.68
N LEU A 440 9.95 22.83 2.00
CA LEU A 440 9.20 22.77 0.75
C LEU A 440 7.76 23.27 0.90
N SER A 441 7.15 22.99 2.05
CA SER A 441 5.82 23.48 2.38
C SER A 441 5.79 25.00 2.44
N VAL A 442 6.78 25.65 3.06
CA VAL A 442 6.84 27.13 3.09
C VAL A 442 6.96 27.71 1.68
N PHE A 443 7.75 27.09 0.80
CA PHE A 443 7.84 27.49 -0.61
C PHE A 443 6.50 27.34 -1.34
N GLY A 444 5.79 26.20 -1.16
CA GLY A 444 4.47 25.96 -1.78
C GLY A 444 3.40 26.95 -1.34
N GLY A 445 3.35 27.32 -0.06
CA GLY A 445 2.42 28.35 0.39
C GLY A 445 2.81 29.76 -0.04
N PHE A 446 4.11 30.04 -0.16
CA PHE A 446 4.57 31.34 -0.67
C PHE A 446 4.16 31.54 -2.14
N THR A 447 4.27 30.50 -2.98
CA THR A 447 3.82 30.57 -4.38
C THR A 447 2.30 30.71 -4.48
N ALA A 448 1.52 30.01 -3.65
CA ALA A 448 0.07 30.20 -3.60
C ALA A 448 -0.29 31.64 -3.18
N PHE A 449 0.35 32.16 -2.12
CA PHE A 449 0.14 33.51 -1.62
C PHE A 449 0.50 34.59 -2.65
N SER A 450 1.61 34.44 -3.38
CA SER A 450 2.06 35.43 -4.37
C SER A 450 1.12 35.53 -5.58
N ILE A 451 0.60 34.40 -6.04
CA ILE A 451 -0.39 34.34 -7.14
C ILE A 451 -1.71 34.98 -6.69
N LEU A 452 -2.19 34.67 -5.49
CA LEU A 452 -3.44 35.24 -4.98
C LEU A 452 -3.35 36.74 -4.76
N ARG A 453 -2.23 37.23 -4.23
CA ARG A 453 -2.00 38.66 -4.04
C ARG A 453 -1.96 39.43 -5.35
N THR A 454 -1.27 38.89 -6.37
CA THR A 454 -1.27 39.53 -7.70
C THR A 454 -2.65 39.55 -8.35
N ARG A 455 -3.52 38.58 -8.03
CA ARG A 455 -4.92 38.59 -8.46
C ARG A 455 -5.73 39.68 -7.74
N GLU A 456 -5.60 39.82 -6.43
CA GLU A 456 -6.25 40.89 -5.65
C GLU A 456 -5.82 42.28 -6.15
N ASP A 457 -4.52 42.50 -6.35
CA ASP A 457 -3.98 43.78 -6.85
C ASP A 457 -4.54 44.12 -8.25
N ARG A 458 -4.70 43.12 -9.15
CA ARG A 458 -5.32 43.33 -10.47
C ARG A 458 -6.81 43.67 -10.36
N VAL A 459 -7.54 42.98 -9.49
CA VAL A 459 -8.97 43.26 -9.27
C VAL A 459 -9.15 44.66 -8.69
N ALA A 460 -8.34 45.06 -7.71
CA ALA A 460 -8.36 46.41 -7.15
C ALA A 460 -8.00 47.50 -8.19
N LEU A 461 -7.06 47.23 -9.09
CA LEU A 461 -6.73 48.11 -10.23
C LEU A 461 -7.89 48.26 -11.21
N LEU A 462 -8.62 47.17 -11.49
CA LEU A 462 -9.82 47.17 -12.34
C LEU A 462 -11.01 47.87 -11.67
N ASP A 463 -11.18 47.70 -10.36
CA ASP A 463 -12.20 48.38 -9.54
C ASP A 463 -11.98 49.91 -9.51
N SER A 464 -10.71 50.36 -9.53
CA SER A 464 -10.39 51.80 -9.61
C SER A 464 -10.81 52.44 -10.94
N LYS A 465 -11.06 51.64 -11.99
CA LYS A 465 -11.50 52.11 -13.32
C LYS A 465 -12.98 51.89 -13.60
N GLY A 466 -13.73 51.24 -12.72
CA GLY A 466 -15.17 51.01 -12.91
C GLY A 466 -15.88 50.89 -11.57
N LYS A 467 -16.78 51.84 -11.27
CA LYS A 467 -17.67 51.80 -10.11
C LYS A 467 -18.52 50.52 -10.11
N TRP A 468 -18.12 49.51 -9.35
CA TRP A 468 -19.03 48.45 -8.91
C TRP A 468 -19.36 48.67 -7.44
N ALA A 469 -20.65 48.85 -7.15
CA ALA A 469 -21.16 49.01 -5.80
C ALA A 469 -20.96 47.71 -5.01
N SER A 470 -20.20 47.76 -3.92
CA SER A 470 -20.15 46.69 -2.93
C SER A 470 -21.51 46.59 -2.22
N ALA A 471 -22.25 45.52 -2.50
CA ALA A 471 -23.44 45.18 -1.72
C ALA A 471 -23.00 44.72 -0.32
N THR A 472 -23.02 45.62 0.65
CA THR A 472 -23.00 45.27 2.07
C THR A 472 -24.32 44.59 2.41
N SER A 473 -24.29 43.27 2.54
CA SER A 473 -25.40 42.50 3.09
C SER A 473 -25.30 42.53 4.63
N GLU A 474 -26.13 43.36 5.26
CA GLU A 474 -26.39 43.34 6.69
C GLU A 474 -26.99 41.98 7.10
N GLN A 475 -26.30 41.31 8.01
CA GLN A 475 -26.64 39.98 8.48
C GLN A 475 -27.68 40.06 9.61
N LYS A 476 -28.97 40.02 9.28
CA LYS A 476 -30.06 39.92 10.27
C LYS A 476 -30.23 38.45 10.68
N THR A 477 -29.86 38.12 11.91
CA THR A 477 -30.02 36.79 12.54
C THR A 477 -31.47 36.58 12.99
N THR A 478 -32.20 35.68 12.34
CA THR A 478 -33.45 35.11 12.89
C THR A 478 -33.21 33.66 13.31
N ASN A 479 -33.34 33.39 14.61
CA ASN A 479 -33.32 32.06 15.19
C ASN A 479 -34.71 31.42 14.99
N GLU A 480 -34.79 30.36 14.18
CA GLU A 480 -35.97 29.49 14.14
C GLU A 480 -35.59 28.03 14.44
N ASN A 481 -36.19 27.53 15.51
CA ASN A 481 -36.08 26.15 15.99
C ASN A 481 -36.85 25.20 15.05
N SER A 482 -36.12 24.36 14.31
CA SER A 482 -36.74 23.30 13.50
C SER A 482 -35.96 21.98 13.62
N THR A 483 -36.13 21.32 14.77
CA THR A 483 -35.31 20.17 15.22
C THR A 483 -35.74 18.83 14.59
N GLY A 484 -37.00 18.64 14.18
CA GLY A 484 -37.52 17.35 13.66
C GLY A 484 -37.21 17.03 12.18
N ARG A 485 -37.40 17.98 11.27
CA ARG A 485 -37.21 17.78 9.80
C ARG A 485 -35.73 17.77 9.37
N SER A 486 -34.80 17.95 10.32
CA SER A 486 -33.36 18.06 10.11
C SER A 486 -32.60 16.73 10.18
N ARG A 487 -33.16 15.70 10.82
CA ARG A 487 -32.50 14.38 10.93
C ARG A 487 -32.70 13.54 9.66
N LEU A 488 -33.93 13.45 9.16
CA LEU A 488 -34.27 12.73 7.91
C LEU A 488 -33.48 13.24 6.69
N THR A 489 -33.32 14.56 6.57
CA THR A 489 -32.54 15.18 5.49
C THR A 489 -31.02 14.97 5.65
N ARG A 490 -30.49 14.90 6.89
CA ARG A 490 -29.09 14.51 7.13
C ARG A 490 -28.82 13.07 6.74
N ILE A 491 -29.72 12.16 7.11
CA ILE A 491 -29.61 10.73 6.79
C ILE A 491 -29.63 10.54 5.27
N ALA A 492 -30.54 11.22 4.56
CA ALA A 492 -30.61 11.16 3.10
C ALA A 492 -29.32 11.67 2.41
N SER A 493 -28.71 12.76 2.90
CA SER A 493 -27.46 13.26 2.31
C SER A 493 -26.27 12.32 2.53
N VAL A 494 -26.19 11.69 3.71
CA VAL A 494 -25.13 10.71 4.01
C VAL A 494 -25.34 9.43 3.21
N LEU A 495 -26.59 8.96 3.09
CA LEU A 495 -26.95 7.78 2.33
C LEU A 495 -26.61 7.95 0.84
N TYR A 496 -26.87 9.13 0.27
CA TYR A 496 -26.49 9.45 -1.12
C TYR A 496 -24.97 9.39 -1.32
N SER A 497 -24.19 9.98 -0.42
CA SER A 497 -22.72 9.93 -0.49
C SER A 497 -22.19 8.49 -0.39
N LEU A 498 -22.81 7.64 0.42
CA LEU A 498 -22.47 6.23 0.51
C LEU A 498 -22.79 5.49 -0.80
N LEU A 499 -24.00 5.66 -1.35
CA LEU A 499 -24.39 5.03 -2.63
C LEU A 499 -23.46 5.42 -3.79
N ALA A 500 -23.03 6.68 -3.84
CA ALA A 500 -22.08 7.16 -4.83
C ALA A 500 -20.70 6.46 -4.72
N GLY A 501 -20.35 5.92 -3.56
CA GLY A 501 -19.11 5.16 -3.33
C GLY A 501 -19.11 3.73 -3.85
N VAL A 502 -20.25 3.18 -4.29
CA VAL A 502 -20.35 1.78 -4.74
C VAL A 502 -19.55 1.51 -6.02
N PRO A 503 -19.63 2.31 -7.11
CA PRO A 503 -18.85 2.06 -8.32
C PRO A 503 -17.32 2.11 -8.09
N PRO A 504 -16.76 3.13 -7.42
CA PRO A 504 -15.33 3.14 -7.09
C PRO A 504 -14.93 1.98 -6.16
N PHE A 505 -15.80 1.51 -5.26
CA PHE A 505 -15.53 0.34 -4.43
C PHE A 505 -15.42 -0.96 -5.25
N ILE A 506 -16.37 -1.21 -6.16
CA ILE A 506 -16.37 -2.43 -6.99
C ILE A 506 -15.09 -2.48 -7.83
N LEU A 507 -14.69 -1.34 -8.40
CA LEU A 507 -13.43 -1.21 -9.13
C LEU A 507 -12.21 -1.40 -8.22
N ALA A 508 -12.16 -0.74 -7.06
CA ALA A 508 -11.03 -0.90 -6.13
C ALA A 508 -10.83 -2.37 -5.72
N LYS A 509 -11.93 -3.07 -5.40
CA LYS A 509 -11.89 -4.49 -5.05
C LYS A 509 -11.35 -5.35 -6.20
N SER A 510 -11.81 -5.13 -7.43
CA SER A 510 -11.36 -5.91 -8.59
C SER A 510 -9.91 -5.61 -8.96
N LEU A 511 -9.47 -4.35 -8.83
CA LEU A 511 -8.09 -3.95 -9.02
C LEU A 511 -7.15 -4.57 -7.99
N VAL A 512 -7.52 -4.60 -6.70
CA VAL A 512 -6.70 -5.27 -5.66
C VAL A 512 -6.51 -6.75 -5.98
N GLN A 513 -7.59 -7.46 -6.34
CA GLN A 513 -7.51 -8.86 -6.72
C GLN A 513 -6.65 -9.07 -7.97
N ALA A 514 -6.79 -8.18 -8.96
CA ALA A 514 -5.95 -8.20 -10.15
C ALA A 514 -4.47 -7.99 -9.80
N THR A 515 -4.13 -7.04 -8.92
CA THR A 515 -2.76 -6.77 -8.47
C THR A 515 -2.11 -8.02 -7.90
N TYR A 516 -2.81 -8.78 -7.04
CA TYR A 516 -2.27 -10.04 -6.51
C TYR A 516 -1.93 -11.05 -7.61
N SER A 517 -2.81 -11.19 -8.61
CA SER A 517 -2.54 -12.10 -9.74
C SER A 517 -1.40 -11.59 -10.63
N THR A 518 -1.25 -10.28 -10.81
CA THR A 518 -0.19 -9.71 -11.65
C THR A 518 1.16 -9.74 -10.96
N VAL A 519 1.23 -9.55 -9.64
CA VAL A 519 2.47 -9.73 -8.86
C VAL A 519 3.02 -11.13 -9.07
N ALA A 520 2.14 -12.15 -9.08
CA ALA A 520 2.54 -13.52 -9.32
C ALA A 520 3.11 -13.78 -10.72
N VAL A 521 2.81 -12.95 -11.73
CA VAL A 521 3.18 -13.19 -13.15
C VAL A 521 4.18 -12.19 -13.72
N ALA A 522 4.35 -11.01 -13.10
CA ALA A 522 5.16 -9.92 -13.64
C ALA A 522 6.66 -10.22 -13.66
N LYS A 523 7.28 -10.14 -14.85
CA LYS A 523 8.68 -10.52 -15.09
C LYS A 523 9.68 -9.42 -14.71
N SER A 524 9.25 -8.15 -14.70
CA SER A 524 10.10 -6.99 -14.42
C SER A 524 9.42 -5.97 -13.50
N ALA A 525 10.17 -5.19 -12.71
CA ALA A 525 9.60 -4.18 -11.79
C ALA A 525 8.70 -3.21 -12.55
N LEU A 526 9.19 -2.79 -13.71
CA LEU A 526 8.52 -1.88 -14.63
C LEU A 526 7.13 -2.37 -15.07
N GLU A 527 6.95 -3.67 -15.35
CA GLU A 527 5.64 -4.23 -15.69
C GLU A 527 4.64 -4.12 -14.53
N LEU A 528 5.11 -4.38 -13.31
CA LEU A 528 4.28 -4.30 -12.11
C LEU A 528 3.93 -2.84 -11.79
N ASP A 529 4.90 -1.94 -11.87
CA ASP A 529 4.71 -0.50 -11.67
C ASP A 529 3.72 0.05 -12.69
N ALA A 530 3.90 -0.27 -13.98
CA ALA A 530 3.00 0.17 -15.04
C ALA A 530 1.57 -0.31 -14.79
N PHE A 531 1.38 -1.53 -14.30
CA PHE A 531 0.07 -2.06 -13.93
C PHE A 531 -0.54 -1.29 -12.74
N ILE A 532 0.21 -1.09 -11.66
CA ILE A 532 -0.26 -0.39 -10.45
C ILE A 532 -0.61 1.06 -10.78
N PHE A 533 0.23 1.78 -11.53
CA PHE A 533 -0.07 3.15 -11.95
C PHE A 533 -1.30 3.22 -12.87
N SER A 534 -1.46 2.26 -13.78
CA SER A 534 -2.66 2.19 -14.65
C SER A 534 -3.93 1.93 -13.84
N ALA A 535 -3.85 1.03 -12.85
CA ALA A 535 -4.95 0.74 -11.93
C ALA A 535 -5.32 1.98 -11.09
N LEU A 536 -4.34 2.68 -10.54
CA LEU A 536 -4.55 3.93 -9.80
C LEU A 536 -5.15 5.04 -10.68
N ALA A 537 -4.66 5.20 -11.91
CA ALA A 537 -5.19 6.19 -12.85
C ALA A 537 -6.66 5.90 -13.19
N LEU A 538 -7.01 4.64 -13.42
CA LEU A 538 -8.38 4.21 -13.66
C LEU A 538 -9.27 4.46 -12.43
N GLN A 539 -8.76 4.20 -11.22
CA GLN A 539 -9.48 4.50 -9.98
C GLN A 539 -9.75 6.00 -9.82
N CYS A 540 -8.75 6.84 -10.11
CA CYS A 540 -8.88 8.29 -10.12
C CYS A 540 -9.94 8.76 -11.12
N LEU A 541 -9.98 8.19 -12.32
CA LEU A 541 -10.96 8.53 -13.35
C LEU A 541 -12.40 8.25 -12.89
N VAL A 542 -12.66 7.05 -12.37
CA VAL A 542 -14.00 6.68 -11.88
C VAL A 542 -14.43 7.53 -10.69
N VAL A 543 -13.53 7.85 -9.76
CA VAL A 543 -13.82 8.76 -8.65
C VAL A 543 -14.20 10.15 -9.16
N VAL A 544 -13.49 10.67 -10.17
CA VAL A 544 -13.79 11.98 -10.76
C VAL A 544 -15.14 11.99 -11.45
N GLU A 545 -15.48 10.95 -12.23
CA GLU A 545 -16.79 10.83 -12.87
C GLU A 545 -17.93 10.86 -11.86
N VAL A 546 -17.81 10.08 -10.78
CA VAL A 546 -18.78 10.07 -9.69
C VAL A 546 -18.88 11.48 -9.06
N CYS A 547 -17.75 12.12 -8.75
CA CYS A 547 -17.75 13.46 -8.16
C CYS A 547 -18.43 14.50 -9.07
N ILE A 548 -18.09 14.51 -10.37
CA ILE A 548 -18.71 15.40 -11.37
C ILE A 548 -20.20 15.11 -11.48
N GLY A 549 -20.59 13.84 -11.57
CA GLY A 549 -22.00 13.44 -11.61
C GLY A 549 -22.78 13.93 -10.40
N THR A 550 -22.21 13.79 -9.19
CA THR A 550 -22.85 14.30 -7.97
C THR A 550 -22.96 15.82 -7.95
N MET A 551 -21.96 16.55 -8.47
CA MET A 551 -21.99 18.00 -8.59
C MET A 551 -23.09 18.45 -9.56
N LEU A 552 -23.17 17.83 -10.74
CA LEU A 552 -24.22 18.11 -11.73
C LEU A 552 -25.62 17.79 -11.18
N ALA A 553 -25.77 16.68 -10.45
CA ALA A 553 -27.03 16.32 -9.81
C ALA A 553 -27.45 17.36 -8.75
N GLN A 554 -26.51 17.90 -7.97
CA GLN A 554 -26.80 18.97 -7.01
C GLN A 554 -27.24 20.27 -7.71
N ILE A 555 -26.54 20.66 -8.77
CA ILE A 555 -26.91 21.83 -9.57
C ILE A 555 -28.33 21.62 -10.13
N PHE A 556 -28.61 20.47 -10.72
CA PHE A 556 -29.92 20.17 -11.29
C PHE A 556 -31.05 20.16 -10.24
N TRP A 557 -30.81 19.52 -9.08
CA TRP A 557 -31.78 19.48 -8.00
C TRP A 557 -32.09 20.89 -7.47
N SER A 558 -31.08 21.76 -7.38
CA SER A 558 -31.27 23.15 -6.97
C SER A 558 -32.15 23.94 -7.97
N GLN A 559 -32.01 23.67 -9.27
CA GLN A 559 -32.77 24.34 -10.34
C GLN A 559 -34.26 23.93 -10.34
N ILE A 560 -34.55 22.62 -10.20
CA ILE A 560 -35.95 22.13 -10.17
C ILE A 560 -36.75 22.77 -9.04
N PHE A 561 -36.14 22.93 -7.86
CA PHE A 561 -36.80 23.58 -6.72
C PHE A 561 -37.11 25.05 -6.98
N GLN A 562 -36.25 25.78 -7.68
CA GLN A 562 -36.53 27.18 -8.05
C GLN A 562 -37.68 27.31 -9.06
N ILE A 563 -37.80 26.38 -10.01
CA ILE A 563 -38.85 26.41 -11.05
C ILE A 563 -40.23 26.02 -10.50
N THR A 564 -40.29 25.16 -9.48
CA THR A 564 -41.56 24.63 -8.92
C THR A 564 -42.23 25.54 -7.89
N GLY A 565 -41.69 26.75 -7.64
CA GLY A 565 -42.32 27.75 -6.74
C GLY A 565 -42.40 27.34 -5.27
N CYS A 566 -41.85 26.18 -4.90
CA CYS A 566 -41.71 25.79 -3.50
C CYS A 566 -40.55 26.60 -2.92
N GLU A 567 -40.85 27.48 -1.97
CA GLU A 567 -39.85 28.20 -1.17
C GLU A 567 -38.68 27.27 -0.82
N TYR A 568 -37.48 27.65 -1.26
CA TYR A 568 -36.26 26.99 -0.84
C TYR A 568 -36.28 27.01 0.70
N PRO A 569 -36.27 25.86 1.42
CA PRO A 569 -36.00 25.94 2.84
C PRO A 569 -34.63 26.61 2.93
N LYS A 570 -34.60 27.82 3.50
CA LYS A 570 -33.37 28.62 3.68
C LYS A 570 -32.22 27.65 3.99
N PRO A 571 -31.11 27.67 3.23
CA PRO A 571 -30.03 26.71 3.42
C PRO A 571 -29.63 26.72 4.90
N ARG A 572 -29.90 25.61 5.58
CA ARG A 572 -29.60 25.50 7.01
C ARG A 572 -28.08 25.54 7.17
N LYS A 573 -27.61 26.53 7.93
CA LYS A 573 -26.20 26.68 8.30
C LYS A 573 -25.69 25.40 8.98
N GLY A 574 -24.66 24.78 8.40
CA GLY A 574 -24.00 23.61 9.00
C GLY A 574 -22.83 23.11 8.16
N VAL A 575 -21.69 22.83 8.80
CA VAL A 575 -20.41 22.45 8.16
C VAL A 575 -20.55 21.26 7.19
N LEU A 576 -21.41 20.29 7.50
CA LEU A 576 -21.63 19.08 6.69
C LEU A 576 -22.53 19.29 5.45
N TYR A 577 -23.19 20.44 5.32
CA TYR A 577 -24.07 20.73 4.18
C TYR A 577 -23.32 21.34 2.99
N SER A 578 -22.06 21.73 3.20
CA SER A 578 -21.23 22.32 2.17
C SER A 578 -20.98 21.38 1.01
N TRP A 579 -21.10 21.90 -0.21
CA TRP A 579 -20.75 21.16 -1.43
C TRP A 579 -19.32 20.62 -1.36
N ARG A 580 -18.41 21.32 -0.66
CA ARG A 580 -17.01 20.92 -0.45
C ARG A 580 -16.90 19.63 0.35
N TRP A 581 -17.59 19.53 1.48
CA TRP A 581 -17.64 18.33 2.32
C TRP A 581 -18.38 17.19 1.65
N LYS A 582 -19.44 17.49 0.88
CA LYS A 582 -20.15 16.47 0.11
C LYS A 582 -19.26 15.85 -0.96
N LEU A 583 -18.54 16.66 -1.75
CA LEU A 583 -17.63 16.16 -2.78
C LEU A 583 -16.45 15.40 -2.18
N PHE A 584 -15.86 15.92 -1.10
CA PHE A 584 -14.80 15.21 -0.37
C PHE A 584 -15.30 13.85 0.16
N GLY A 585 -16.49 13.84 0.76
CA GLY A 585 -17.10 12.62 1.28
C GLY A 585 -17.45 11.61 0.19
N VAL A 586 -18.00 12.05 -0.95
CA VAL A 586 -18.29 11.22 -2.13
C VAL A 586 -17.00 10.63 -2.70
N GLY A 587 -15.96 11.43 -2.89
CA GLY A 587 -14.68 10.97 -3.44
C GLY A 587 -14.02 9.90 -2.57
N GLY A 588 -14.14 10.02 -1.25
CA GLY A 588 -13.63 9.03 -0.29
C GLY A 588 -14.60 7.89 0.06
N ALA A 589 -15.86 7.91 -0.40
CA ALA A 589 -16.93 7.04 0.14
C ALA A 589 -16.63 5.53 0.02
N ALA A 590 -15.88 5.12 -1.01
CA ALA A 590 -15.47 3.73 -1.20
C ALA A 590 -14.65 3.15 -0.03
N ALA A 591 -13.96 3.99 0.76
CA ALA A 591 -13.19 3.57 1.93
C ALA A 591 -14.05 2.82 2.96
N TRP A 592 -15.31 3.23 3.16
CA TRP A 592 -16.21 2.59 4.11
C TRP A 592 -16.58 1.17 3.69
N TYR A 593 -16.74 0.95 2.38
CA TYR A 593 -17.02 -0.38 1.83
C TYR A 593 -15.77 -1.27 1.86
N LEU A 594 -14.58 -0.69 1.60
CA LEU A 594 -13.31 -1.39 1.75
C LEU A 594 -13.06 -1.83 3.20
N GLU A 595 -13.40 -0.99 4.19
CA GLU A 595 -13.29 -1.34 5.61
C GLU A 595 -14.21 -2.50 5.98
N ALA A 596 -15.49 -2.45 5.56
CA ALA A 596 -16.43 -3.54 5.80
C ALA A 596 -15.96 -4.86 5.15
N HIS A 597 -15.44 -4.78 3.92
CA HIS A 597 -14.87 -5.92 3.21
C HIS A 597 -13.62 -6.47 3.90
N ALA A 598 -12.73 -5.59 4.39
CA ALA A 598 -11.52 -5.97 5.11
C ALA A 598 -11.86 -6.70 6.42
N ILE A 599 -12.77 -6.16 7.22
CA ILE A 599 -13.19 -6.79 8.48
C ILE A 599 -13.81 -8.17 8.23
N HIS A 600 -14.68 -8.29 7.20
CA HIS A 600 -15.28 -9.58 6.83
C HIS A 600 -14.22 -10.60 6.40
N SER A 601 -13.29 -10.19 5.52
CA SER A 601 -12.22 -11.05 5.00
C SER A 601 -11.25 -11.47 6.10
N ILE A 602 -10.89 -10.55 7.01
CA ILE A 602 -10.00 -10.84 8.14
C ILE A 602 -10.66 -11.84 9.09
N ARG A 603 -11.94 -11.65 9.44
CA ARG A 603 -12.64 -12.61 10.32
C ARG A 603 -12.70 -14.01 9.74
N HIS A 604 -12.96 -14.14 8.45
CA HIS A 604 -13.03 -15.45 7.81
C HIS A 604 -11.65 -16.09 7.65
N ALA A 605 -10.63 -15.30 7.30
CA ALA A 605 -9.29 -15.82 7.01
C ALA A 605 -8.42 -16.03 8.25
N TYR A 606 -8.73 -15.37 9.37
CA TYR A 606 -8.00 -15.50 10.64
C TYR A 606 -8.84 -16.17 11.75
N ALA A 607 -9.96 -16.82 11.43
CA ALA A 607 -10.82 -17.51 12.41
C ALA A 607 -10.06 -18.55 13.26
N HIS A 608 -8.94 -19.08 12.74
CA HIS A 608 -8.09 -20.08 13.39
C HIS A 608 -6.83 -19.50 14.08
N LEU A 609 -6.54 -18.21 13.87
CA LEU A 609 -5.36 -17.54 14.45
C LEU A 609 -5.77 -16.77 15.71
N GLY A 610 -4.87 -16.70 16.71
CA GLY A 610 -5.14 -16.05 17.99
C GLY A 610 -5.58 -14.58 17.86
N SER A 611 -6.31 -14.08 18.87
CA SER A 611 -6.91 -12.74 18.89
C SER A 611 -5.98 -11.53 18.63
N PRO A 612 -4.67 -11.54 18.99
CA PRO A 612 -3.81 -10.37 18.78
C PRO A 612 -3.55 -10.06 17.29
N ASN A 613 -3.41 -11.09 16.46
CA ASN A 613 -3.13 -10.93 15.03
C ASN A 613 -4.32 -10.34 14.27
N ILE A 614 -5.55 -10.65 14.72
CA ILE A 614 -6.78 -10.09 14.17
C ILE A 614 -6.86 -8.58 14.44
N ILE A 615 -6.55 -8.15 15.67
CA ILE A 615 -6.59 -6.74 16.06
C ILE A 615 -5.59 -5.92 15.25
N LEU A 616 -4.37 -6.45 15.10
CA LEU A 616 -3.32 -5.78 14.34
C LEU A 616 -3.68 -5.69 12.84
N ALA A 617 -4.24 -6.76 12.26
CA ALA A 617 -4.69 -6.76 10.87
C ALA A 617 -5.82 -5.74 10.62
N ILE A 618 -6.79 -5.63 11.54
CA ILE A 618 -7.85 -4.63 11.46
C ILE A 618 -7.25 -3.23 11.54
N PHE A 619 -6.35 -2.97 12.49
CA PHE A 619 -5.70 -1.67 12.63
C PHE A 619 -5.01 -1.20 11.34
N TYR A 620 -4.23 -2.07 10.70
CA TYR A 620 -3.57 -1.75 9.43
C TYR A 620 -4.58 -1.50 8.30
N ALA A 621 -5.63 -2.33 8.20
CA ALA A 621 -6.68 -2.13 7.21
C ALA A 621 -7.36 -0.77 7.39
N THR A 622 -7.67 -0.38 8.63
CA THR A 622 -8.27 0.91 8.95
C THR A 622 -7.34 2.07 8.55
N VAL A 623 -6.03 1.98 8.83
CA VAL A 623 -5.06 3.01 8.42
C VAL A 623 -5.01 3.17 6.90
N LEU A 624 -4.98 2.08 6.15
CA LEU A 624 -5.00 2.10 4.68
C LEU A 624 -6.31 2.70 4.13
N ASN A 625 -7.45 2.37 4.74
CA ASN A 625 -8.75 2.90 4.32
C ASN A 625 -8.92 4.38 4.66
N ILE A 626 -8.34 4.86 5.77
CA ILE A 626 -8.26 6.30 6.06
C ILE A 626 -7.39 7.01 5.02
N ALA A 627 -6.24 6.44 4.65
CA ALA A 627 -5.39 6.99 3.59
C ALA A 627 -6.13 7.06 2.25
N TYR A 628 -6.85 6.00 1.87
CA TYR A 628 -7.71 5.97 0.69
C TYR A 628 -8.75 7.11 0.75
N TRP A 629 -9.45 7.27 1.87
CA TRP A 629 -10.46 8.31 2.05
C TRP A 629 -9.89 9.72 1.87
N LEU A 630 -8.71 9.98 2.44
CA LEU A 630 -8.02 11.27 2.31
C LEU A 630 -7.60 11.56 0.86
N VAL A 631 -6.99 10.58 0.19
CA VAL A 631 -6.46 10.74 -1.18
C VAL A 631 -7.59 11.02 -2.17
N PHE A 632 -8.58 10.14 -2.25
CA PHE A 632 -9.64 10.24 -3.25
C PHE A 632 -10.66 11.33 -2.89
N GLY A 633 -10.85 11.62 -1.60
CA GLY A 633 -11.64 12.78 -1.16
C GLY A 633 -11.00 14.12 -1.57
N ALA A 634 -9.69 14.28 -1.35
CA ALA A 634 -8.97 15.49 -1.77
C ALA A 634 -8.93 15.63 -3.30
N PHE A 635 -8.64 14.53 -4.01
CA PHE A 635 -8.57 14.51 -5.47
C PHE A 635 -9.91 14.88 -6.10
N GLY A 636 -11.01 14.24 -5.69
CA GLY A 636 -12.36 14.54 -6.19
C GLY A 636 -12.77 15.99 -5.94
N TYR A 637 -12.50 16.52 -4.75
CA TYR A 637 -12.77 17.91 -4.42
C TYR A 637 -11.97 18.90 -5.29
N LEU A 638 -10.67 18.68 -5.48
CA LEU A 638 -9.80 19.59 -6.24
C LEU A 638 -10.19 19.65 -7.71
N VAL A 639 -10.50 18.51 -8.33
CA VAL A 639 -10.92 18.44 -9.74
C VAL A 639 -12.25 19.18 -9.93
N CYS A 640 -13.25 18.92 -9.09
CA CYS A 640 -14.54 19.62 -9.17
C CYS A 640 -14.42 21.11 -8.84
N SER A 641 -13.58 21.49 -7.88
CA SER A 641 -13.31 22.90 -7.58
C SER A 641 -12.67 23.62 -8.77
N GLY A 642 -11.73 22.97 -9.47
CA GLY A 642 -11.13 23.50 -10.69
C GLY A 642 -12.15 23.69 -11.81
N LEU A 643 -13.05 22.71 -12.00
CA LEU A 643 -14.16 22.81 -12.96
C LEU A 643 -15.06 24.01 -12.64
N MET A 644 -15.45 24.18 -11.37
CA MET A 644 -16.28 25.29 -10.92
C MET A 644 -15.64 26.66 -11.18
N TYR A 645 -14.35 26.83 -10.87
CA TYR A 645 -13.64 28.07 -11.15
C TYR A 645 -13.48 28.34 -12.65
N SER A 646 -13.32 27.29 -13.47
CA SER A 646 -13.27 27.43 -14.93
C SER A 646 -14.61 27.92 -15.51
N ILE A 647 -15.73 27.40 -14.99
CA ILE A 647 -17.08 27.84 -15.38
C ILE A 647 -17.30 29.31 -14.99
N GLN A 648 -16.90 29.72 -13.78
CA GLN A 648 -16.97 31.12 -13.35
C GLN A 648 -16.16 32.05 -14.24
N GLY A 649 -14.89 31.71 -14.50
CA GLY A 649 -14.01 32.56 -15.30
C GLY A 649 -14.53 32.81 -16.72
N ARG A 650 -15.18 31.82 -17.35
CA ARG A 650 -15.85 32.01 -18.64
C ARG A 650 -17.06 32.93 -18.52
N ALA A 651 -17.87 32.76 -17.48
CA ALA A 651 -19.06 33.56 -17.27
C ALA A 651 -18.73 35.05 -17.02
N ASP A 652 -17.60 35.36 -16.37
CA ASP A 652 -17.13 36.73 -16.17
C ASP A 652 -16.67 37.39 -17.49
N ILE A 653 -16.03 36.62 -18.39
CA ILE A 653 -15.64 37.11 -19.73
C ILE A 653 -16.87 37.44 -20.58
N TYR A 654 -17.92 36.62 -20.52
CA TYR A 654 -19.21 36.89 -21.18
C TYR A 654 -19.96 38.11 -20.61
N ARG A 655 -19.55 38.63 -19.44
CA ARG A 655 -20.14 39.83 -18.83
C ARG A 655 -19.36 41.10 -19.19
N GLN A 656 -18.14 40.97 -19.71
CA GLN A 656 -17.28 42.08 -20.15
C GLN A 656 -17.40 42.40 -21.65
N HIS A 657 -17.95 41.45 -22.42
CA HIS A 657 -18.44 41.66 -23.79
C HIS A 657 -19.94 41.88 -23.76
#